data_AF-A0A5C6N7B8-F1
#
_entry.id   AF-A0A5C6N7B8-F1
#
_cell.length_a   1.000
_cell.length_b   1.000
_cell.length_c   1.000
_cell.angle_alpha   90.00
_cell.angle_beta   90.00
_cell.angle_gamma   90.00
#
_symmetry.space_group_name_H-M   'P 1'
#
loop_
_entity.id
_entity.type
_entity.pdbx_description
1 polymer ?
#
loop_
_entity_poly.entity_id
_entity_poly.type
_entity_poly.pdbx_seq_one_letter_code
_entity_poly.pdbx_strand_id
1 'polypeptide(L)'
;MGWAWMAALAGGHGAEVAGASRVIRREIDELYLVETNIPFLQNVLSNHQFLHSTVDTQFIDENQELFNLKPTQNRAQKLLHYLGHVMVNGPTTPIPVKAKPSSTDPVIPPVTMGEGHMSLRSRFTWPLIRAGIAGITGIAGITGIAGIAGITGIADIIGIAGITGIAGITGEPPVGFRDVLLRDGPEGFAKAVRAHQGLLLMDTTFRDAHQSLLATRVRTHDLKKISPFVSHNFNNLFSLENWGGNLLLVSENLVEAGQESPQVSVPSGATFDVAMRFLSECPWKRLQELRALIPNVPFQMLLRGANAVGYTNYPDNAVFKFCEVAKENGMDIFRVFDSLNYLPNMLLGMEAVGAAGGVVEAAISYTGDVSDPMRQKYSLEYYLKLADELVKAGTHILCIKDMAGLLKPEASRLLVGALRDRFPDVPIHVHTHDTAGAGVAAMLACAEAGADVVDVAVDSMAGMTSQPSMGAIVACTKGTKLDTAASALMCGVDLWPGWDEVRGLATGTALSAAAGSAKQNAWCIVLDKVFDYSEYWEVARGLYAPFDCTATMKSGNADVYENEIPGGQYTNLHFQAHSMGLGNKFKEVKKAYVEANKLLGDLIKVTPSSKIVGDLAQFMVQNNLGRAEVEEQADELSFPQSVVEFLQGYIGIPHGGFPEPLRSKVLKSLPRIEGRPGASLPPLDFKALEEQLRAAHDDDITPEDVMSAAMYPKVFQEFKEFTSNFGPVDCLSTRLFLDGPKIAEEFEVELERGKTLHIKALALGDLNKAGQREVFFELNGQLRSVLVKDTVAMKEMKFHPKAQKSIKGQVGAPMPGKVLEVKVEVGAKVEKGQPLCVLSAMKMETVVNSPLSGTVKAVHVVPDSSLEGDDLILEIEE
;
A
#
# COMPACT_ATOMS: atom_id res chain seq x y z
N MET A 1 -3.24 -13.42 51.76
CA MET A 1 -4.55 -12.88 51.35
C MET A 1 -4.44 -11.37 51.39
N GLY A 2 -4.30 -10.78 50.21
CA GLY A 2 -3.90 -9.39 50.01
C GLY A 2 -5.05 -8.41 50.23
N TRP A 3 -4.69 -7.23 50.71
CA TRP A 3 -5.59 -6.11 50.92
C TRP A 3 -6.11 -5.63 49.55
N ALA A 4 -7.42 -5.70 49.32
CA ALA A 4 -8.04 -5.08 48.16
C ALA A 4 -8.08 -3.57 48.37
N TRP A 5 -7.31 -2.82 47.59
CA TRP A 5 -7.34 -1.36 47.61
C TRP A 5 -8.56 -0.89 46.80
N MET A 6 -9.43 -0.09 47.41
CA MET A 6 -10.53 0.59 46.72
C MET A 6 -9.96 1.80 45.98
N ALA A 7 -9.99 1.79 44.64
CA ALA A 7 -9.36 2.83 43.82
C ALA A 7 -10.14 4.15 43.78
N ALA A 8 -11.47 4.08 43.66
CA ALA A 8 -12.36 5.24 43.65
C ALA A 8 -13.80 4.82 44.01
N LEU A 9 -14.59 5.76 44.54
CA LEU A 9 -16.04 5.63 44.75
C LEU A 9 -16.74 6.66 43.86
N ALA A 10 -17.63 6.20 42.99
CA ALA A 10 -18.49 7.05 42.16
C ALA A 10 -19.93 7.05 42.69
N GLY A 11 -20.61 8.19 42.64
CA GLY A 11 -21.95 8.34 43.19
C GLY A 11 -22.76 9.37 42.42
N GLY A 12 -23.93 8.97 41.93
CA GLY A 12 -24.82 9.83 41.16
C GLY A 12 -26.20 9.96 41.82
N HIS A 13 -26.79 11.14 41.69
CA HIS A 13 -28.13 11.43 42.18
C HIS A 13 -29.08 11.74 41.02
N GLY A 14 -30.32 11.25 41.10
CA GLY A 14 -31.35 11.47 40.11
C GLY A 14 -32.72 11.13 40.67
N ALA A 15 -33.79 11.64 40.04
CA ALA A 15 -35.17 11.40 40.47
C ALA A 15 -35.60 9.93 40.31
N GLU A 16 -34.98 9.20 39.38
CA GLU A 16 -35.20 7.79 39.11
C GLU A 16 -33.86 7.05 39.02
N VAL A 17 -33.86 5.72 39.25
CA VAL A 17 -32.67 4.86 39.16
C VAL A 17 -32.01 4.95 37.79
N ALA A 18 -32.80 5.06 36.71
CA ALA A 18 -32.27 5.28 35.36
C ALA A 18 -31.59 6.65 35.16
N GLY A 19 -32.02 7.67 35.90
CA GLY A 19 -31.37 8.98 35.93
C GLY A 19 -30.05 8.94 36.70
N ALA A 20 -30.06 8.35 37.89
CA ALA A 20 -28.84 8.18 38.70
C ALA A 20 -27.81 7.28 38.00
N SER A 21 -28.24 6.19 37.38
CA SER A 21 -27.38 5.27 36.62
C SER A 21 -26.70 5.95 35.44
N ARG A 22 -27.38 6.89 34.76
CA ARG A 22 -26.77 7.71 33.69
C ARG A 22 -25.67 8.63 34.21
N VAL A 23 -25.88 9.25 35.38
CA VAL A 23 -24.87 10.12 36.02
C VAL A 23 -23.65 9.30 36.42
N ILE A 24 -23.86 8.16 37.11
CA ILE A 24 -22.77 7.27 37.53
C ILE A 24 -22.00 6.76 36.31
N ARG A 25 -22.70 6.31 35.26
CA ARG A 25 -22.07 5.88 34.01
C ARG A 25 -21.18 6.95 33.41
N ARG A 26 -21.67 8.18 33.30
CA ARG A 26 -20.86 9.29 32.78
C ARG A 26 -19.61 9.52 33.64
N GLU A 27 -19.73 9.48 34.96
CA GLU A 27 -18.57 9.68 35.85
C GLU A 27 -17.55 8.55 35.75
N ILE A 28 -17.98 7.28 35.69
CA ILE A 28 -17.04 6.16 35.55
C ILE A 28 -16.41 6.10 34.15
N ASP A 29 -17.10 6.57 33.10
CA ASP A 29 -16.55 6.69 31.75
C ASP A 29 -15.40 7.72 31.68
N GLU A 30 -15.37 8.68 32.61
CA GLU A 30 -14.33 9.71 32.71
C GLU A 30 -13.10 9.25 33.53
N LEU A 31 -13.17 8.11 34.21
CA LEU A 31 -12.08 7.57 35.03
C LEU A 31 -11.06 6.78 34.18
N TYR A 32 -9.79 7.18 34.23
CA TYR A 32 -8.68 6.49 33.57
C TYR A 32 -7.80 5.75 34.60
N LEU A 33 -8.14 4.49 34.90
CA LEU A 33 -7.46 3.63 35.89
C LEU A 33 -7.04 2.29 35.26
N VAL A 34 -6.01 1.64 35.82
CA VAL A 34 -5.47 0.36 35.34
C VAL A 34 -6.23 -0.80 36.00
N GLU A 35 -6.69 -1.78 35.21
CA GLU A 35 -7.42 -3.00 35.64
C GLU A 35 -8.56 -2.73 36.64
N THR A 36 -9.74 -2.38 36.11
CA THR A 36 -10.92 -2.03 36.92
C THR A 36 -12.13 -2.91 36.63
N ASN A 37 -13.09 -2.89 37.55
CA ASN A 37 -14.43 -3.46 37.36
C ASN A 37 -15.39 -2.53 36.59
N ILE A 38 -14.90 -1.44 35.97
CA ILE A 38 -15.75 -0.46 35.26
C ILE A 38 -16.59 -1.11 34.15
N PRO A 39 -16.07 -1.99 33.27
CA PRO A 39 -16.88 -2.64 32.24
C PRO A 39 -18.03 -3.46 32.83
N PHE A 40 -17.80 -4.13 33.96
CA PHE A 40 -18.84 -4.86 34.69
C PHE A 40 -19.90 -3.90 35.25
N LEU A 41 -19.47 -2.80 35.88
CA LEU A 41 -20.38 -1.78 36.39
C LEU A 41 -21.20 -1.13 35.27
N GLN A 42 -20.63 -0.88 34.09
CA GLN A 42 -21.35 -0.37 32.92
C GLN A 42 -22.44 -1.35 32.46
N ASN A 43 -22.14 -2.65 32.44
CA ASN A 43 -23.13 -3.69 32.13
C ASN A 43 -24.27 -3.71 33.15
N VAL A 44 -23.96 -3.64 34.45
CA VAL A 44 -24.96 -3.56 35.53
C VAL A 44 -25.83 -2.32 35.40
N LEU A 45 -25.22 -1.14 35.25
CA LEU A 45 -25.91 0.16 35.13
C LEU A 45 -26.68 0.33 33.81
N SER A 46 -26.58 -0.62 32.89
CA SER A 46 -27.31 -0.65 31.62
C SER A 46 -28.30 -1.81 31.53
N ASN A 47 -28.28 -2.75 32.48
CA ASN A 47 -29.19 -3.90 32.50
C ASN A 47 -30.62 -3.45 32.83
N HIS A 48 -31.59 -3.98 32.09
CA HIS A 48 -33.00 -3.60 32.22
C HIS A 48 -33.56 -3.90 33.62
N GLN A 49 -33.23 -5.03 34.23
CA GLN A 49 -33.69 -5.38 35.57
C GLN A 49 -33.17 -4.38 36.61
N PHE A 50 -31.90 -3.98 36.50
CA PHE A 50 -31.28 -2.99 37.38
C PHE A 50 -31.93 -1.60 37.24
N LEU A 51 -32.13 -1.14 36.01
CA LEU A 51 -32.75 0.16 35.73
C LEU A 51 -34.20 0.27 36.24
N HIS A 52 -34.94 -0.84 36.23
CA HIS A 52 -36.33 -0.92 36.71
C HIS A 52 -36.45 -1.34 38.18
N SER A 53 -35.33 -1.48 38.90
CA SER A 53 -35.31 -1.90 40.31
C SER A 53 -35.96 -3.27 40.57
N THR A 54 -35.93 -4.17 39.58
CA THR A 54 -36.45 -5.54 39.69
C THR A 54 -35.31 -6.54 39.90
N VAL A 55 -34.38 -6.21 40.80
CA VAL A 55 -33.19 -7.02 41.11
C VAL A 55 -33.27 -7.55 42.54
N ASP A 56 -32.69 -8.72 42.76
CA ASP A 56 -32.51 -9.31 44.09
C ASP A 56 -31.04 -9.73 44.31
N THR A 57 -30.79 -10.52 45.36
CA THR A 57 -29.44 -10.98 45.69
C THR A 57 -28.86 -11.99 44.70
N GLN A 58 -29.70 -12.60 43.84
CA GLN A 58 -29.28 -13.56 42.82
C GLN A 58 -29.06 -12.91 41.45
N PHE A 59 -29.43 -11.64 41.27
CA PHE A 59 -29.30 -10.89 40.01
C PHE A 59 -27.97 -11.11 39.26
N ILE A 60 -26.83 -10.98 39.93
CA ILE A 60 -25.52 -11.14 39.27
C ILE A 60 -25.31 -12.60 38.81
N ASP A 61 -25.75 -13.57 39.61
CA ASP A 61 -25.61 -14.99 39.30
C ASP A 61 -26.56 -15.42 38.16
N GLU A 62 -27.73 -14.80 38.05
CA GLU A 62 -28.75 -15.08 37.03
C GLU A 62 -28.50 -14.38 35.69
N ASN A 63 -27.70 -13.30 35.68
CA ASN A 63 -27.40 -12.49 34.51
C ASN A 63 -25.93 -12.67 34.11
N GLN A 64 -25.56 -13.86 33.64
CA GLN A 64 -24.18 -14.22 33.26
C GLN A 64 -23.62 -13.32 32.13
N GLU A 65 -24.48 -12.69 31.34
CA GLU A 65 -24.09 -11.72 30.31
C GLU A 65 -23.42 -10.46 30.88
N LEU A 66 -23.58 -10.16 32.17
CA LEU A 66 -22.87 -9.06 32.83
C LEU A 66 -21.34 -9.24 32.80
N PHE A 67 -20.88 -10.48 32.70
CA PHE A 67 -19.46 -10.85 32.59
C PHE A 67 -18.95 -10.88 31.15
N ASN A 68 -19.80 -10.57 30.16
CA ASN A 68 -19.35 -10.30 28.80
C ASN A 68 -18.73 -8.90 28.74
N LEU A 69 -17.52 -8.79 29.27
CA LEU A 69 -16.80 -7.52 29.40
C LEU A 69 -16.20 -7.14 28.05
N LYS A 70 -16.76 -6.11 27.42
CA LYS A 70 -16.14 -5.54 26.22
C LYS A 70 -14.84 -4.85 26.59
N PRO A 71 -13.70 -5.21 25.97
CA PRO A 71 -12.45 -4.50 26.20
C PRO A 71 -12.60 -3.03 25.80
N THR A 72 -12.25 -2.11 26.70
CA THR A 72 -12.16 -0.68 26.33
C THR A 72 -11.06 -0.47 25.31
N GLN A 73 -11.40 0.08 24.15
CA GLN A 73 -10.43 0.35 23.09
C GLN A 73 -9.53 1.53 23.47
N ASN A 74 -8.35 1.25 24.02
CA ASN A 74 -7.38 2.28 24.40
C ASN A 74 -6.58 2.84 23.19
N ARG A 75 -7.30 3.32 22.16
CA ARG A 75 -6.73 3.76 20.88
C ARG A 75 -5.72 4.89 21.03
N ALA A 76 -6.00 5.87 21.90
CA ALA A 76 -5.10 7.00 22.14
C ALA A 76 -3.77 6.53 22.75
N GLN A 77 -3.80 5.66 23.78
CA GLN A 77 -2.56 5.13 24.37
C GLN A 77 -1.75 4.30 23.37
N LYS A 78 -2.40 3.48 22.54
CA LYS A 78 -1.73 2.71 21.49
C LYS A 78 -1.02 3.63 20.48
N LEU A 79 -1.67 4.74 20.11
CA LEU A 79 -1.08 5.74 19.23
C LEU A 79 0.12 6.45 19.87
N LEU A 80 0.03 6.82 21.16
CA LEU A 80 1.17 7.36 21.90
C LEU A 80 2.33 6.36 21.98
N HIS A 81 2.03 5.07 22.14
CA HIS A 81 3.02 4.01 22.13
C HIS A 81 3.73 3.90 20.78
N TYR A 82 3.00 4.05 19.66
CA TYR A 82 3.60 4.11 18.33
C TYR A 82 4.51 5.33 18.16
N LEU A 83 4.01 6.53 18.49
CA LEU A 83 4.80 7.77 18.39
C LEU A 83 6.06 7.69 19.26
N GLY A 84 5.95 7.18 20.48
CA GLY A 84 7.10 6.92 21.35
C GLY A 84 8.07 5.90 20.77
N HIS A 85 7.57 4.84 20.12
CA HIS A 85 8.40 3.86 19.42
C HIS A 85 9.21 4.52 18.31
N VAL A 86 8.58 5.35 17.47
CA VAL A 86 9.25 6.07 16.38
C VAL A 86 10.29 7.05 16.92
N MET A 87 9.99 7.77 18.01
CA MET A 87 10.96 8.67 18.65
C MET A 87 12.21 7.96 19.19
N VAL A 88 12.08 6.72 19.68
CA VAL A 88 13.19 5.96 20.27
C VAL A 88 13.96 5.16 19.22
N ASN A 89 13.25 4.43 18.36
CA ASN A 89 13.82 3.42 17.46
C ASN A 89 13.86 3.87 15.98
N GLY A 90 13.20 4.98 15.63
CA GLY A 90 12.93 5.36 14.25
C GLY A 90 11.69 4.65 13.67
N PRO A 91 11.36 4.89 12.39
CA PRO A 91 10.16 4.33 11.77
C PRO A 91 10.22 2.81 11.68
N THR A 92 9.05 2.19 11.83
CA THR A 92 8.87 0.74 11.64
C THR A 92 9.00 0.34 10.17
N THR A 93 8.74 1.27 9.24
CA THR A 93 8.91 1.06 7.80
C THR A 93 10.39 1.15 7.41
N PRO A 94 10.97 0.13 6.73
CA PRO A 94 12.35 0.18 6.30
C PRO A 94 12.61 1.32 5.32
N ILE A 95 13.56 2.19 5.65
CA ILE A 95 13.96 3.34 4.82
C ILE A 95 15.15 2.95 3.92
N PRO A 96 15.01 3.04 2.58
CA PRO A 96 16.07 2.66 1.65
C PRO A 96 17.16 3.74 1.49
N VAL A 97 16.82 5.02 1.74
CA VAL A 97 17.72 6.16 1.51
C VAL A 97 17.82 7.02 2.77
N LYS A 98 19.03 7.52 3.07
CA LYS A 98 19.26 8.50 4.16
C LYS A 98 18.73 9.90 3.81
N ALA A 99 17.46 10.01 3.44
CA ALA A 99 16.72 11.25 3.29
C ALA A 99 15.64 11.33 4.38
N LYS A 100 15.20 12.53 4.73
CA LYS A 100 14.13 12.75 5.71
C LYS A 100 12.85 13.22 5.01
N PRO A 101 11.66 12.86 5.53
CA PRO A 101 10.41 13.45 5.09
C PRO A 101 10.44 14.98 5.17
N SER A 102 9.80 15.66 4.21
CA SER A 102 9.54 17.09 4.29
C SER A 102 8.76 17.44 5.57
N SER A 103 9.03 18.64 6.12
CA SER A 103 8.24 19.19 7.23
C SER A 103 6.99 19.94 6.78
N THR A 104 6.84 20.15 5.47
CA THR A 104 5.75 20.93 4.88
C THR A 104 4.63 19.99 4.44
N ASP A 105 3.44 20.19 4.98
CA ASP A 105 2.25 19.50 4.52
C ASP A 105 1.75 20.10 3.18
N PRO A 106 1.21 19.28 2.26
CA PRO A 106 0.70 19.76 0.99
C PRO A 106 -0.57 20.60 1.16
N VAL A 107 -0.67 21.67 0.39
CA VAL A 107 -1.86 22.53 0.36
C VAL A 107 -2.93 21.89 -0.50
N ILE A 108 -4.11 21.67 0.06
CA ILE A 108 -5.24 21.09 -0.68
C ILE A 108 -5.82 22.18 -1.60
N PRO A 109 -5.86 21.99 -2.93
CA PRO A 109 -6.44 22.95 -3.84
C PRO A 109 -7.96 23.09 -3.61
N PRO A 110 -8.52 24.30 -3.71
CA PRO A 110 -9.93 24.54 -3.45
C PRO A 110 -10.82 23.88 -4.52
N VAL A 111 -11.95 23.34 -4.08
CA VAL A 111 -13.00 22.82 -4.96
C VAL A 111 -14.09 23.88 -5.11
N THR A 112 -14.42 24.26 -6.34
CA THR A 112 -15.45 25.27 -6.59
C THR A 112 -16.84 24.65 -6.33
N MET A 113 -17.67 25.33 -5.54
CA MET A 113 -19.08 24.95 -5.36
C MET A 113 -19.78 25.05 -6.73
N GLY A 114 -20.27 23.93 -7.25
CA GLY A 114 -21.23 23.97 -8.36
C GLY A 114 -22.48 24.73 -7.93
N GLU A 115 -23.04 25.58 -8.79
CA GLU A 115 -24.38 26.13 -8.58
C GLU A 115 -25.35 24.97 -8.40
N GLY A 116 -25.80 24.74 -7.17
CA GLY A 116 -26.69 23.63 -6.84
C GLY A 116 -28.00 23.73 -7.61
N HIS A 117 -28.09 23.02 -8.73
CA HIS A 117 -29.38 22.65 -9.28
C HIS A 117 -29.99 21.62 -8.33
N MET A 118 -30.96 22.06 -7.51
CA MET A 118 -31.81 21.14 -6.74
C MET A 118 -32.44 20.13 -7.70
N SER A 119 -31.88 18.92 -7.73
CA SER A 119 -32.52 17.75 -8.32
C SER A 119 -33.72 17.40 -7.43
N LEU A 120 -34.93 17.60 -7.97
CA LEU A 120 -36.21 17.14 -7.42
C LEU A 120 -36.32 15.60 -7.51
N ARG A 121 -35.34 14.88 -6.94
CA ARG A 121 -35.41 13.43 -6.70
C ARG A 121 -35.49 13.15 -5.20
N SER A 122 -36.49 13.72 -4.53
CA SER A 122 -36.99 13.16 -3.27
C SER A 122 -38.51 13.18 -3.28
N ARG A 123 -39.11 12.01 -3.48
CA ARG A 123 -40.49 11.78 -3.06
C ARG A 123 -40.45 11.39 -1.58
N PHE A 124 -41.20 12.16 -0.79
CA PHE A 124 -41.64 11.97 0.59
C PHE A 124 -40.87 12.65 1.75
N THR A 125 -41.41 13.85 2.07
CA THR A 125 -41.80 14.41 3.38
C THR A 125 -40.74 14.74 4.44
N TRP A 126 -40.29 16.01 4.45
CA TRP A 126 -40.09 16.86 5.65
C TRP A 126 -40.40 18.34 5.28
N PRO A 127 -40.87 19.19 6.22
CA PRO A 127 -41.48 20.48 5.90
C PRO A 127 -40.47 21.59 5.56
N LEU A 128 -40.85 22.38 4.55
CA LEU A 128 -40.13 23.52 3.97
C LEU A 128 -39.50 24.47 5.02
N ILE A 129 -38.18 24.65 4.94
CA ILE A 129 -37.50 25.88 5.35
C ILE A 129 -37.00 26.57 4.08
N ARG A 130 -37.55 27.75 3.77
CA ARG A 130 -37.13 28.60 2.66
C ARG A 130 -35.73 29.14 2.95
N ALA A 131 -34.73 28.73 2.18
CA ALA A 131 -33.43 29.39 2.15
C ALA A 131 -33.56 30.72 1.40
N GLY A 132 -33.24 31.82 2.07
CA GLY A 132 -33.13 33.15 1.48
C GLY A 132 -31.86 33.26 0.65
N ILE A 133 -31.97 33.88 -0.52
CA ILE A 133 -30.84 34.27 -1.37
C ILE A 133 -30.00 35.31 -0.63
N ALA A 134 -28.76 34.99 -0.29
CA ALA A 134 -27.79 35.95 0.22
C ALA A 134 -26.96 36.49 -0.96
N GLY A 135 -27.04 37.80 -1.17
CA GLY A 135 -26.40 38.52 -2.26
C GLY A 135 -24.88 38.67 -2.11
N ILE A 136 -24.27 39.02 -3.23
CA ILE A 136 -22.86 39.36 -3.40
C ILE A 136 -22.52 40.61 -2.58
N THR A 137 -21.52 40.51 -1.70
CA THR A 137 -20.77 41.66 -1.15
C THR A 137 -19.29 41.31 -1.29
N GLY A 138 -18.42 42.10 -1.92
CA GLY A 138 -18.39 43.55 -2.01
C GLY A 138 -17.21 44.06 -1.18
N ILE A 139 -16.23 44.63 -1.87
CA ILE A 139 -14.92 45.14 -1.40
C ILE A 139 -15.01 45.93 -0.09
N ALA A 140 -14.00 45.76 0.77
CA ALA A 140 -13.85 46.45 2.05
C ALA A 140 -13.83 47.99 1.94
N GLY A 141 -14.59 48.66 2.81
CA GLY A 141 -14.43 50.08 3.12
C GLY A 141 -15.75 50.82 3.37
N ILE A 142 -15.97 51.20 4.65
CA ILE A 142 -16.77 52.32 5.20
C ILE A 142 -17.51 51.86 6.47
N THR A 143 -17.14 52.48 7.58
CA THR A 143 -17.82 52.45 8.88
C THR A 143 -19.08 53.34 8.87
N GLY A 144 -20.20 52.88 9.44
CA GLY A 144 -21.34 53.76 9.74
C GLY A 144 -22.65 53.11 10.19
N ILE A 145 -23.00 53.40 11.46
CA ILE A 145 -24.35 53.62 12.06
C ILE A 145 -25.18 52.39 12.50
N ALA A 146 -25.69 52.50 13.74
CA ALA A 146 -26.46 51.56 14.53
C ALA A 146 -28.00 51.64 14.35
N GLY A 147 -28.69 50.55 14.70
CA GLY A 147 -30.15 50.40 14.86
C GLY A 147 -30.67 49.21 14.04
N ILE A 148 -31.47 48.24 14.51
CA ILE A 148 -32.51 48.17 15.56
C ILE A 148 -32.57 46.71 16.09
N ALA A 149 -33.00 46.54 17.34
CA ALA A 149 -33.13 45.25 18.05
C ALA A 149 -34.45 44.49 17.76
N GLY A 150 -34.39 43.14 17.89
CA GLY A 150 -35.51 42.18 17.92
C GLY A 150 -35.32 41.07 16.87
N ILE A 151 -35.30 39.76 17.15
CA ILE A 151 -36.00 38.92 18.13
C ILE A 151 -35.05 37.79 18.58
N THR A 152 -35.06 37.46 19.87
CA THR A 152 -34.34 36.32 20.46
C THR A 152 -34.89 34.97 19.96
N GLY A 153 -34.04 34.11 19.40
CA GLY A 153 -34.37 32.72 19.05
C GLY A 153 -33.16 31.87 18.68
N ILE A 154 -32.92 30.83 19.50
CA ILE A 154 -31.98 29.69 19.38
C ILE A 154 -30.48 30.05 19.35
N ALA A 155 -29.88 29.98 20.54
CA ALA A 155 -28.43 29.84 20.70
C ALA A 155 -28.05 28.38 20.39
N ASP A 156 -27.35 28.15 19.28
CA ASP A 156 -26.43 27.01 19.06
C ASP A 156 -25.76 27.07 17.67
N ILE A 157 -25.17 28.22 17.33
CA ILE A 157 -24.12 28.27 16.30
C ILE A 157 -22.95 29.02 16.89
N ILE A 158 -22.12 28.30 17.65
CA ILE A 158 -20.77 28.73 17.97
C ILE A 158 -19.91 28.33 16.76
N GLY A 159 -19.76 29.26 15.82
CA GLY A 159 -18.70 29.17 14.83
C GLY A 159 -17.36 29.38 15.54
N ILE A 160 -16.58 28.32 15.68
CA ILE A 160 -15.16 28.42 16.02
C ILE A 160 -14.41 28.70 14.72
N ALA A 161 -13.75 29.85 14.68
CA ALA A 161 -12.73 30.16 13.70
C ALA A 161 -11.50 29.30 13.99
N GLY A 162 -11.18 28.38 13.09
CA GLY A 162 -9.98 27.55 13.14
C GLY A 162 -10.14 26.32 12.24
N ILE A 163 -9.10 26.04 11.46
CA ILE A 163 -8.91 24.91 10.54
C ILE A 163 -9.45 25.14 9.11
N THR A 164 -8.55 25.66 8.26
CA THR A 164 -8.55 25.43 6.81
C THR A 164 -8.35 23.95 6.53
N GLY A 165 -9.32 23.33 5.87
CA GLY A 165 -9.16 22.02 5.22
C GLY A 165 -10.06 20.94 5.82
N ILE A 166 -11.14 20.68 5.09
CA ILE A 166 -12.07 19.54 5.17
C ILE A 166 -13.34 19.75 6.03
N ALA A 167 -14.47 19.57 5.33
CA ALA A 167 -15.86 19.39 5.75
C ALA A 167 -16.69 20.65 6.08
N GLY A 168 -17.39 21.14 5.05
CA GLY A 168 -18.53 22.02 5.22
C GLY A 168 -19.22 22.35 3.90
N ILE A 169 -19.73 21.33 3.19
CA ILE A 169 -20.47 21.41 1.92
C ILE A 169 -19.55 21.67 0.71
N THR A 170 -18.93 20.62 0.18
CA THR A 170 -18.64 20.56 -1.27
C THR A 170 -19.95 20.17 -1.96
N GLY A 171 -20.27 20.76 -3.12
CA GLY A 171 -21.41 20.34 -3.93
C GLY A 171 -21.33 18.85 -4.31
N GLU A 172 -22.41 18.28 -4.85
CA GLU A 172 -22.31 16.94 -5.44
C GLU A 172 -21.32 16.96 -6.61
N PRO A 173 -20.43 15.98 -6.73
CA PRO A 173 -19.47 15.94 -7.83
C PRO A 173 -20.21 15.78 -9.18
N PRO A 174 -19.64 16.30 -10.28
CA PRO A 174 -20.26 16.17 -11.60
C PRO A 174 -20.41 14.70 -12.03
N VAL A 175 -21.35 14.45 -12.94
CA VAL A 175 -21.49 13.13 -13.59
C VAL A 175 -20.19 12.75 -14.30
N GLY A 176 -19.79 11.50 -14.17
CA GLY A 176 -18.59 10.95 -14.78
C GLY A 176 -18.84 9.60 -15.46
N PHE A 177 -17.76 8.97 -15.94
CA PHE A 177 -17.83 7.70 -16.65
C PHE A 177 -18.33 6.53 -15.79
N ARG A 178 -18.24 6.65 -14.45
CA ARG A 178 -18.78 5.61 -13.55
C ARG A 178 -20.30 5.57 -13.58
N ASP A 179 -20.95 6.71 -13.77
CA ASP A 179 -22.41 6.77 -13.87
C ASP A 179 -22.91 6.00 -15.11
N VAL A 180 -22.16 6.06 -16.22
CA VAL A 180 -22.44 5.27 -17.43
C VAL A 180 -22.28 3.78 -17.14
N LEU A 181 -21.20 3.39 -16.45
CA LEU A 181 -20.98 1.99 -16.07
C LEU A 181 -22.09 1.45 -15.16
N LEU A 182 -22.49 2.22 -14.14
CA LEU A 182 -23.55 1.81 -13.21
C LEU A 182 -24.92 1.71 -13.89
N ARG A 183 -25.18 2.57 -14.88
CA ARG A 183 -26.46 2.59 -15.62
C ARG A 183 -26.55 1.49 -16.68
N ASP A 184 -25.49 1.34 -17.49
CA ASP A 184 -25.52 0.56 -18.73
C ASP A 184 -24.69 -0.74 -18.67
N GLY A 185 -24.00 -0.99 -17.56
CA GLY A 185 -23.13 -2.15 -17.37
C GLY A 185 -21.80 -2.07 -18.16
N PRO A 186 -20.94 -3.11 -18.05
CA PRO A 186 -19.62 -3.14 -18.67
C PRO A 186 -19.61 -2.95 -20.19
N GLU A 187 -20.54 -3.57 -20.91
CA GLU A 187 -20.65 -3.45 -22.37
C GLU A 187 -21.12 -2.06 -22.79
N GLY A 188 -22.06 -1.47 -22.04
CA GLY A 188 -22.50 -0.09 -22.26
C GLY A 188 -21.38 0.91 -22.03
N PHE A 189 -20.59 0.70 -20.97
CA PHE A 189 -19.38 1.47 -20.69
C PHE A 189 -18.36 1.37 -21.83
N ALA A 190 -18.01 0.17 -22.30
CA ALA A 190 -17.07 -0.01 -23.40
C ALA A 190 -17.53 0.69 -24.69
N LYS A 191 -18.82 0.62 -25.02
CA LYS A 191 -19.40 1.35 -26.16
C LYS A 191 -19.29 2.86 -25.99
N ALA A 192 -19.53 3.37 -24.79
CA ALA A 192 -19.41 4.80 -24.50
C ALA A 192 -17.95 5.29 -24.63
N VAL A 193 -16.98 4.48 -24.18
CA VAL A 193 -15.54 4.76 -24.35
C VAL A 193 -15.19 4.82 -25.84
N ARG A 194 -15.62 3.84 -26.65
CA ARG A 194 -15.34 3.83 -28.09
C ARG A 194 -16.02 4.98 -28.84
N ALA A 195 -17.21 5.38 -28.41
CA ALA A 195 -17.96 6.48 -29.02
C ALA A 195 -17.40 7.87 -28.65
N HIS A 196 -16.58 7.96 -27.60
CA HIS A 196 -15.98 9.21 -27.14
C HIS A 196 -15.15 9.84 -28.26
N GLN A 197 -15.30 11.16 -28.42
CA GLN A 197 -14.50 11.94 -29.36
C GLN A 197 -13.34 12.57 -28.61
N GLY A 198 -12.11 12.38 -29.08
CA GLY A 198 -10.91 12.82 -28.37
C GLY A 198 -10.22 11.67 -27.63
N LEU A 199 -9.11 11.98 -26.96
CA LEU A 199 -8.34 11.01 -26.20
C LEU A 199 -8.81 10.99 -24.74
N LEU A 200 -9.14 9.82 -24.20
CA LEU A 200 -9.39 9.67 -22.78
C LEU A 200 -8.09 9.40 -22.02
N LEU A 201 -8.03 9.89 -20.79
CA LEU A 201 -6.88 9.69 -19.91
C LEU A 201 -7.25 8.78 -18.73
N MET A 202 -6.30 7.93 -18.37
CA MET A 202 -6.29 7.10 -17.18
C MET A 202 -5.22 7.65 -16.22
N ASP A 203 -5.61 8.18 -15.05
CA ASP A 203 -4.65 8.63 -14.01
C ASP A 203 -4.09 7.47 -13.15
N THR A 204 -2.79 7.23 -13.23
CA THR A 204 -2.09 6.20 -12.44
C THR A 204 -1.46 6.72 -11.15
N THR A 205 -1.66 8.01 -10.82
CA THR A 205 -1.02 8.68 -9.67
C THR A 205 -1.28 7.95 -8.34
N PHE A 206 -2.46 7.34 -8.18
CA PHE A 206 -2.87 6.64 -6.95
C PHE A 206 -2.33 5.20 -6.84
N ARG A 207 -1.68 4.66 -7.89
CA ARG A 207 -1.16 3.28 -7.91
C ARG A 207 0.21 3.17 -8.56
N ASP A 208 0.30 3.16 -9.89
CA ASP A 208 1.54 2.78 -10.59
C ASP A 208 2.66 3.82 -10.50
N ALA A 209 2.28 5.11 -10.43
CA ALA A 209 3.23 6.19 -10.37
C ALA A 209 4.10 6.10 -9.10
N HIS A 210 3.46 6.00 -7.94
CA HIS A 210 4.19 5.87 -6.67
C HIS A 210 4.76 4.47 -6.46
N GLN A 211 4.20 3.42 -7.08
CA GLN A 211 4.87 2.12 -7.16
C GLN A 211 6.23 2.21 -7.86
N SER A 212 6.32 3.03 -8.90
CA SER A 212 7.53 3.20 -9.71
C SER A 212 8.54 4.17 -9.08
N LEU A 213 8.05 5.26 -8.48
CA LEU A 213 8.87 6.37 -7.97
C LEU A 213 9.19 6.27 -6.47
N LEU A 214 8.24 5.78 -5.67
CA LEU A 214 8.25 5.89 -4.20
C LEU A 214 8.09 4.53 -3.51
N ALA A 215 8.45 3.44 -4.19
CA ALA A 215 8.34 2.07 -3.70
C ALA A 215 6.94 1.73 -3.13
N THR A 216 5.88 2.25 -3.75
CA THR A 216 4.48 2.01 -3.35
C THR A 216 4.13 2.58 -1.96
N ARG A 217 4.89 3.55 -1.43
CA ARG A 217 4.75 4.02 -0.04
C ARG A 217 3.71 5.10 0.19
N VAL A 218 3.01 5.58 -0.85
CA VAL A 218 1.98 6.61 -0.68
C VAL A 218 0.82 6.08 0.16
N ARG A 219 0.51 6.81 1.24
CA ARG A 219 -0.44 6.44 2.29
C ARG A 219 -1.86 6.91 1.97
N THR A 220 -2.84 6.20 2.53
CA THR A 220 -4.26 6.54 2.40
C THR A 220 -4.57 7.97 2.85
N HIS A 221 -3.89 8.44 3.90
CA HIS A 221 -4.01 9.81 4.43
C HIS A 221 -3.84 10.89 3.34
N ASP A 222 -2.80 10.79 2.50
CA ASP A 222 -2.51 11.81 1.49
C ASP A 222 -3.39 11.65 0.25
N LEU A 223 -3.81 10.43 -0.08
CA LEU A 223 -4.76 10.16 -1.17
C LEU A 223 -6.14 10.75 -0.85
N LYS A 224 -6.63 10.60 0.38
CA LYS A 224 -7.93 11.12 0.82
C LYS A 224 -8.02 12.64 0.73
N LYS A 225 -6.95 13.35 1.11
CA LYS A 225 -6.92 14.81 1.12
C LYS A 225 -7.18 15.42 -0.27
N ILE A 226 -6.63 14.81 -1.33
CA ILE A 226 -6.78 15.31 -2.70
C ILE A 226 -7.97 14.69 -3.47
N SER A 227 -8.55 13.60 -2.96
CA SER A 227 -9.65 12.88 -3.61
C SER A 227 -10.87 13.76 -3.97
N PRO A 228 -11.36 14.67 -3.10
CA PRO A 228 -12.45 15.58 -3.48
C PRO A 228 -12.11 16.45 -4.69
N PHE A 229 -10.87 16.93 -4.81
CA PHE A 229 -10.44 17.71 -5.96
C PHE A 229 -10.50 16.88 -7.25
N VAL A 230 -10.05 15.61 -7.17
CA VAL A 230 -10.09 14.69 -8.31
C VAL A 230 -11.52 14.42 -8.76
N SER A 231 -12.42 14.13 -7.82
CA SER A 231 -13.82 13.86 -8.11
C SER A 231 -14.52 15.03 -8.82
N HIS A 232 -14.15 16.29 -8.51
CA HIS A 232 -14.81 17.47 -9.08
C HIS A 232 -14.19 17.99 -10.37
N ASN A 233 -12.87 17.85 -10.56
CA ASN A 233 -12.16 18.46 -11.70
C ASN A 233 -11.70 17.44 -12.76
N PHE A 234 -11.70 16.15 -12.42
CA PHE A 234 -11.30 15.06 -13.31
C PHE A 234 -12.42 14.02 -13.47
N ASN A 235 -13.68 14.46 -13.44
CA ASN A 235 -14.87 13.62 -13.60
C ASN A 235 -14.94 12.90 -14.97
N ASN A 236 -14.22 13.41 -15.97
CA ASN A 236 -14.16 12.87 -17.33
C ASN A 236 -12.99 11.90 -17.57
N LEU A 237 -12.19 11.58 -16.53
CA LEU A 237 -11.21 10.49 -16.63
C LEU A 237 -11.90 9.19 -17.04
N PHE A 238 -11.23 8.40 -17.89
CA PHE A 238 -11.65 7.04 -18.20
C PHE A 238 -11.77 6.21 -16.91
N SER A 239 -10.76 6.32 -16.05
CA SER A 239 -10.74 5.72 -14.72
C SER A 239 -9.69 6.41 -13.83
N LEU A 240 -9.60 5.98 -12.57
CA LEU A 240 -8.51 6.26 -11.64
C LEU A 240 -7.92 4.91 -11.18
N GLU A 241 -6.65 4.65 -11.48
CA GLU A 241 -6.00 3.42 -11.06
C GLU A 241 -5.45 3.63 -9.65
N ASN A 242 -6.03 2.93 -8.68
CA ASN A 242 -5.77 3.18 -7.26
C ASN A 242 -5.56 1.91 -6.43
N TRP A 243 -5.54 0.73 -7.07
CA TRP A 243 -5.51 -0.54 -6.36
C TRP A 243 -4.86 -1.66 -7.17
N GLY A 244 -4.58 -2.78 -6.49
CA GLY A 244 -3.90 -3.93 -7.09
C GLY A 244 -2.39 -3.72 -7.23
N GLY A 245 -1.83 -4.27 -8.30
CA GLY A 245 -0.39 -4.51 -8.43
C GLY A 245 -0.05 -5.95 -8.05
N ASN A 246 1.21 -6.36 -8.22
CA ASN A 246 1.62 -7.73 -7.92
C ASN A 246 3.01 -7.75 -7.25
N LEU A 247 3.17 -8.63 -6.27
CA LEU A 247 4.45 -8.93 -5.63
C LEU A 247 4.77 -10.41 -5.81
N LEU A 248 6.04 -10.74 -6.02
CA LEU A 248 6.55 -12.09 -5.74
C LEU A 248 7.60 -12.02 -4.64
N LEU A 249 7.18 -12.35 -3.41
CA LEU A 249 8.09 -12.86 -2.41
C LEU A 249 8.28 -14.34 -2.72
N VAL A 250 9.47 -14.68 -3.19
CA VAL A 250 9.91 -16.08 -3.16
C VAL A 250 10.08 -16.38 -1.67
N SER A 251 9.41 -17.41 -1.20
CA SER A 251 9.03 -17.67 0.19
C SER A 251 10.10 -17.40 1.25
N GLU A 252 9.71 -16.73 2.33
CA GLU A 252 10.34 -16.81 3.67
C GLU A 252 9.96 -18.13 4.40
N ASN A 253 9.73 -19.21 3.67
CA ASN A 253 9.57 -20.52 4.28
C ASN A 253 10.96 -21.12 4.44
N LEU A 254 11.61 -20.79 5.57
CA LEU A 254 12.63 -21.53 6.32
C LEU A 254 13.59 -20.56 7.03
N VAL A 255 13.15 -20.03 8.18
CA VAL A 255 14.07 -19.67 9.27
C VAL A 255 13.99 -20.78 10.32
N GLU A 256 14.43 -21.98 9.93
CA GLU A 256 14.84 -23.04 10.85
C GLU A 256 16.21 -23.55 10.41
N ALA A 257 17.20 -22.65 10.38
CA ALA A 257 18.63 -22.98 10.44
C ALA A 257 19.46 -21.70 10.61
N GLY A 258 19.61 -21.22 11.85
CA GLY A 258 20.85 -20.67 12.41
C GLY A 258 21.76 -19.68 11.65
N GLN A 259 21.34 -18.99 10.59
CA GLN A 259 22.13 -17.93 9.93
C GLN A 259 21.30 -16.65 9.75
N GLU A 260 21.43 -15.74 10.72
CA GLU A 260 21.02 -14.35 10.56
C GLU A 260 21.94 -13.66 9.54
N SER A 261 21.50 -13.57 8.29
CA SER A 261 21.96 -12.51 7.38
C SER A 261 20.81 -11.52 7.19
N PRO A 262 21.01 -10.22 7.47
CA PRO A 262 19.98 -9.20 7.26
C PRO A 262 19.92 -8.88 5.77
N GLN A 263 19.40 -9.81 4.96
CA GLN A 263 19.05 -9.51 3.58
C GLN A 263 17.77 -8.69 3.59
N VAL A 264 17.92 -7.37 3.63
CA VAL A 264 16.84 -6.42 3.33
C VAL A 264 16.53 -6.55 1.84
N SER A 265 15.77 -7.59 1.48
CA SER A 265 15.02 -7.54 0.23
C SER A 265 14.00 -6.42 0.42
N VAL A 266 14.08 -5.36 -0.39
CA VAL A 266 13.02 -4.35 -0.47
C VAL A 266 12.05 -4.86 -1.53
N PRO A 267 10.95 -5.55 -1.17
CA PRO A 267 9.97 -5.94 -2.17
C PRO A 267 9.28 -4.70 -2.75
N SER A 268 9.30 -4.53 -4.08
CA SER A 268 8.31 -3.69 -4.76
C SER A 268 6.99 -4.44 -4.76
N GLY A 269 6.16 -4.18 -3.76
CA GLY A 269 4.89 -4.86 -3.62
C GLY A 269 3.73 -4.14 -4.31
N ALA A 270 2.71 -4.93 -4.65
CA ALA A 270 1.35 -4.48 -4.89
C ALA A 270 0.89 -3.53 -3.78
N THR A 271 0.03 -2.57 -4.10
CA THR A 271 -0.58 -1.68 -3.09
C THR A 271 -1.25 -2.46 -1.95
N PHE A 272 -1.78 -3.64 -2.25
CA PHE A 272 -2.43 -4.53 -1.28
C PHE A 272 -1.48 -5.05 -0.19
N ASP A 273 -0.35 -5.67 -0.57
CA ASP A 273 0.66 -6.16 0.40
C ASP A 273 1.36 -5.00 1.11
N VAL A 274 1.75 -3.96 0.37
CA VAL A 274 2.52 -2.84 0.94
C VAL A 274 1.71 -2.06 1.98
N ALA A 275 0.41 -1.89 1.74
CA ALA A 275 -0.48 -1.25 2.70
C ALA A 275 -0.44 -1.98 4.06
N MET A 276 -0.59 -3.31 4.07
CA MET A 276 -0.59 -4.08 5.32
C MET A 276 0.82 -4.22 5.92
N ARG A 277 1.80 -4.57 5.10
CA ARG A 277 3.16 -4.93 5.54
C ARG A 277 3.99 -3.73 6.00
N PHE A 278 3.93 -2.63 5.26
CA PHE A 278 4.86 -1.52 5.44
C PHE A 278 4.20 -0.23 5.90
N LEU A 279 2.94 0.00 5.53
CA LEU A 279 2.17 1.18 5.92
C LEU A 279 1.26 0.89 7.12
N SER A 280 1.10 -0.38 7.49
CA SER A 280 0.24 -0.86 8.56
C SER A 280 -1.19 -0.30 8.47
N GLU A 281 -1.73 -0.27 7.26
CA GLU A 281 -3.09 0.18 6.97
C GLU A 281 -3.86 -0.85 6.12
N CYS A 282 -5.17 -0.90 6.30
CA CYS A 282 -6.02 -1.84 5.58
C CYS A 282 -6.25 -1.39 4.13
N PRO A 283 -5.87 -2.19 3.10
CA PRO A 283 -6.06 -1.81 1.72
C PRO A 283 -7.55 -1.71 1.34
N TRP A 284 -8.42 -2.50 1.98
CA TRP A 284 -9.87 -2.45 1.74
C TRP A 284 -10.49 -1.16 2.27
N LYS A 285 -10.10 -0.75 3.47
CA LYS A 285 -10.51 0.55 4.03
C LYS A 285 -10.08 1.70 3.11
N ARG A 286 -8.85 1.65 2.57
CA ARG A 286 -8.40 2.60 1.55
C ARG A 286 -9.36 2.63 0.35
N LEU A 287 -9.71 1.47 -0.22
CA LEU A 287 -10.63 1.39 -1.35
C LEU A 287 -11.99 2.01 -1.03
N GLN A 288 -12.60 1.62 0.10
CA GLN A 288 -13.91 2.11 0.55
C GLN A 288 -13.92 3.62 0.81
N GLU A 289 -12.90 4.15 1.49
CA GLU A 289 -12.81 5.58 1.81
C GLU A 289 -12.56 6.42 0.56
N LEU A 290 -11.69 5.99 -0.34
CA LEU A 290 -11.50 6.65 -1.63
C LEU A 290 -12.77 6.59 -2.47
N ARG A 291 -13.50 5.46 -2.42
CA ARG A 291 -14.75 5.31 -3.18
C ARG A 291 -15.81 6.28 -2.71
N ALA A 292 -15.94 6.48 -1.40
CA ALA A 292 -16.86 7.44 -0.82
C ALA A 292 -16.52 8.89 -1.22
N LEU A 293 -15.24 9.21 -1.37
CA LEU A 293 -14.76 10.55 -1.76
C LEU A 293 -14.79 10.79 -3.28
N ILE A 294 -14.75 9.73 -4.09
CA ILE A 294 -14.75 9.78 -5.56
C ILE A 294 -15.86 8.86 -6.07
N PRO A 295 -17.15 9.27 -6.04
CA PRO A 295 -18.25 8.39 -6.44
C PRO A 295 -18.46 8.29 -7.96
N ASN A 296 -17.87 9.19 -8.76
CA ASN A 296 -18.22 9.44 -10.17
C ASN A 296 -17.16 8.99 -11.21
N VAL A 297 -15.93 8.70 -10.78
CA VAL A 297 -14.84 8.20 -11.67
C VAL A 297 -14.67 6.69 -11.48
N PRO A 298 -14.60 5.86 -12.55
CA PRO A 298 -14.40 4.42 -12.40
C PRO A 298 -13.08 4.12 -11.68
N PHE A 299 -13.09 3.16 -10.75
CA PHE A 299 -11.85 2.68 -10.15
C PHE A 299 -11.29 1.50 -10.93
N GLN A 300 -10.00 1.54 -11.17
CA GLN A 300 -9.28 0.50 -11.89
C GLN A 300 -8.21 -0.14 -11.00
N MET A 301 -8.06 -1.45 -11.16
CA MET A 301 -6.96 -2.20 -10.56
C MET A 301 -6.21 -3.05 -11.58
N LEU A 302 -4.93 -3.29 -11.30
CA LEU A 302 -4.12 -4.29 -12.00
C LEU A 302 -4.29 -5.66 -11.32
N LEU A 303 -4.76 -6.66 -12.08
CA LEU A 303 -5.06 -8.02 -11.61
C LEU A 303 -4.23 -9.05 -12.38
N ARG A 304 -3.49 -9.91 -11.68
CA ARG A 304 -2.83 -11.06 -12.31
C ARG A 304 -3.81 -12.21 -12.44
N GLY A 305 -4.07 -12.69 -13.66
CA GLY A 305 -5.20 -13.57 -13.95
C GLY A 305 -5.30 -14.84 -13.10
N ALA A 306 -4.19 -15.51 -12.80
CA ALA A 306 -4.18 -16.75 -12.02
C ALA A 306 -4.01 -16.59 -10.51
N ASN A 307 -3.73 -15.38 -10.01
CA ASN A 307 -3.34 -15.18 -8.61
C ASN A 307 -3.96 -13.93 -7.96
N ALA A 308 -4.82 -13.22 -8.69
CA ALA A 308 -5.36 -11.92 -8.32
C ALA A 308 -4.26 -10.91 -7.95
N VAL A 309 -4.08 -10.66 -6.65
CA VAL A 309 -3.04 -9.78 -6.09
C VAL A 309 -1.95 -10.54 -5.35
N GLY A 310 -2.15 -11.83 -5.07
CA GLY A 310 -1.29 -12.63 -4.20
C GLY A 310 -0.02 -13.15 -4.88
N TYR A 311 0.89 -13.69 -4.06
CA TYR A 311 2.24 -14.08 -4.47
C TYR A 311 2.44 -15.59 -4.71
N THR A 312 1.57 -16.46 -4.18
CA THR A 312 1.61 -17.91 -4.43
C THR A 312 0.61 -18.32 -5.50
N ASN A 313 0.57 -19.60 -5.87
CA ASN A 313 -0.53 -20.14 -6.66
C ASN A 313 -1.76 -20.37 -5.77
N TYR A 314 -2.93 -20.03 -6.31
CA TYR A 314 -4.20 -20.16 -5.61
C TYR A 314 -5.15 -21.03 -6.41
N PRO A 315 -6.05 -21.78 -5.75
CA PRO A 315 -7.15 -22.43 -6.43
C PRO A 315 -8.11 -21.40 -7.03
N ASP A 316 -8.85 -21.79 -8.05
CA ASP A 316 -9.69 -20.91 -8.86
C ASP A 316 -10.69 -20.13 -8.02
N ASN A 317 -11.32 -20.81 -7.05
CA ASN A 317 -12.32 -20.21 -6.19
C ASN A 317 -11.78 -19.02 -5.39
N ALA A 318 -10.47 -18.95 -5.14
CA ALA A 318 -9.86 -17.78 -4.50
C ALA A 318 -9.77 -16.57 -5.41
N VAL A 319 -9.50 -16.76 -6.71
CA VAL A 319 -9.49 -15.67 -7.70
C VAL A 319 -10.90 -15.14 -7.92
N PHE A 320 -11.89 -16.04 -8.05
CA PHE A 320 -13.30 -15.65 -8.16
C PHE A 320 -13.77 -14.89 -6.92
N LYS A 321 -13.51 -15.41 -5.72
CA LYS A 321 -13.95 -14.76 -4.48
C LYS A 321 -13.28 -13.40 -4.29
N PHE A 322 -12.01 -13.25 -4.67
CA PHE A 322 -11.34 -11.96 -4.63
C PHE A 322 -11.99 -10.93 -5.55
N CYS A 323 -12.31 -11.29 -6.80
CA CYS A 323 -12.95 -10.38 -7.75
C CYS A 323 -14.35 -9.96 -7.28
N GLU A 324 -15.12 -10.89 -6.71
CA GLU A 324 -16.42 -10.61 -6.08
C GLU A 324 -16.28 -9.56 -4.96
N VAL A 325 -15.43 -9.82 -3.95
CA VAL A 325 -15.25 -8.92 -2.80
C VAL A 325 -14.68 -7.56 -3.23
N ALA A 326 -13.77 -7.53 -4.22
CA ALA A 326 -13.25 -6.29 -4.80
C ALA A 326 -14.36 -5.46 -5.48
N LYS A 327 -15.24 -6.12 -6.23
CA LYS A 327 -16.35 -5.44 -6.91
C LYS A 327 -17.38 -4.90 -5.90
N GLU A 328 -17.73 -5.68 -4.88
CA GLU A 328 -18.62 -5.27 -3.78
C GLU A 328 -18.10 -4.04 -3.04
N ASN A 329 -16.76 -3.93 -2.89
CA ASN A 329 -16.10 -2.80 -2.24
C ASN A 329 -15.88 -1.58 -3.16
N GLY A 330 -16.35 -1.62 -4.41
CA GLY A 330 -16.38 -0.46 -5.30
C GLY A 330 -15.31 -0.41 -6.38
N MET A 331 -14.59 -1.51 -6.63
CA MET A 331 -13.73 -1.66 -7.82
C MET A 331 -14.59 -1.79 -9.08
N ASP A 332 -14.20 -1.14 -10.18
CA ASP A 332 -15.01 -1.11 -11.39
C ASP A 332 -14.37 -1.84 -12.57
N ILE A 333 -13.08 -1.58 -12.82
CA ILE A 333 -12.33 -2.09 -13.97
C ILE A 333 -11.17 -2.95 -13.49
N PHE A 334 -11.04 -4.15 -14.07
CA PHE A 334 -9.98 -5.08 -13.75
C PHE A 334 -9.12 -5.29 -14.99
N ARG A 335 -7.90 -4.74 -14.94
CA ARG A 335 -6.88 -4.95 -15.96
C ARG A 335 -6.22 -6.30 -15.73
N VAL A 336 -6.68 -7.32 -16.45
CA VAL A 336 -6.25 -8.72 -16.32
C VAL A 336 -5.03 -8.98 -17.21
N PHE A 337 -3.90 -9.33 -16.60
CA PHE A 337 -2.67 -9.68 -17.33
C PHE A 337 -2.08 -11.00 -16.83
N ASP A 338 -1.18 -11.58 -17.62
CA ASP A 338 -0.30 -12.68 -17.20
C ASP A 338 1.17 -12.31 -17.46
N SER A 339 2.07 -12.75 -16.58
CA SER A 339 3.48 -12.38 -16.65
C SER A 339 4.25 -12.96 -17.84
N LEU A 340 3.67 -13.94 -18.52
CA LEU A 340 4.22 -14.60 -19.71
C LEU A 340 3.25 -14.51 -20.90
N ASN A 341 2.19 -13.68 -20.80
CA ASN A 341 1.03 -13.71 -21.70
C ASN A 341 0.46 -15.13 -21.89
N TYR A 342 0.50 -15.96 -20.84
CA TYR A 342 -0.01 -17.32 -20.85
C TYR A 342 -1.54 -17.31 -20.80
N LEU A 343 -2.16 -17.52 -21.97
CA LEU A 343 -3.60 -17.38 -22.19
C LEU A 343 -4.47 -18.11 -21.15
N PRO A 344 -4.21 -19.36 -20.73
CA PRO A 344 -5.04 -20.03 -19.73
C PRO A 344 -5.14 -19.31 -18.37
N ASN A 345 -4.09 -18.61 -17.96
CA ASN A 345 -4.12 -17.79 -16.74
C ASN A 345 -4.96 -16.53 -16.93
N MET A 346 -4.86 -15.91 -18.11
CA MET A 346 -5.65 -14.71 -18.44
C MET A 346 -7.14 -15.04 -18.51
N LEU A 347 -7.51 -16.14 -19.17
CA LEU A 347 -8.91 -16.55 -19.31
C LEU A 347 -9.59 -16.78 -17.96
N LEU A 348 -8.91 -17.42 -17.00
CA LEU A 348 -9.44 -17.57 -15.63
C LEU A 348 -9.75 -16.22 -14.98
N GLY A 349 -8.82 -15.27 -15.07
CA GLY A 349 -8.99 -13.93 -14.51
C GLY A 349 -10.13 -13.16 -15.18
N MET A 350 -10.25 -13.27 -16.52
CA MET A 350 -11.34 -12.66 -17.28
C MET A 350 -12.69 -13.22 -16.87
N GLU A 351 -12.79 -14.54 -16.72
CA GLU A 351 -14.01 -15.22 -16.29
C GLU A 351 -14.39 -14.81 -14.85
N ALA A 352 -13.43 -14.77 -13.93
CA ALA A 352 -13.65 -14.35 -12.55
C ALA A 352 -14.17 -12.90 -12.45
N VAL A 353 -13.60 -11.99 -13.25
CA VAL A 353 -14.05 -10.59 -13.30
C VAL A 353 -15.45 -10.47 -13.92
N GLY A 354 -15.69 -11.17 -15.03
CA GLY A 354 -16.99 -11.18 -15.69
C GLY A 354 -18.08 -11.73 -14.77
N ALA A 355 -17.79 -12.81 -14.03
CA ALA A 355 -18.70 -13.39 -13.03
C ALA A 355 -19.00 -12.43 -11.87
N ALA A 356 -18.03 -11.60 -11.46
CA ALA A 356 -18.25 -10.56 -10.46
C ALA A 356 -19.05 -9.34 -10.99
N GLY A 357 -19.23 -9.21 -12.31
CA GLY A 357 -19.87 -8.04 -12.93
C GLY A 357 -18.94 -6.82 -13.07
N GLY A 358 -17.62 -7.04 -13.10
CA GLY A 358 -16.63 -6.01 -13.37
C GLY A 358 -16.36 -5.79 -14.87
N VAL A 359 -15.75 -4.66 -15.22
CA VAL A 359 -15.24 -4.43 -16.57
C VAL A 359 -13.97 -5.24 -16.76
N VAL A 360 -14.03 -6.23 -17.65
CA VAL A 360 -12.87 -7.03 -18.10
C VAL A 360 -12.03 -6.22 -19.09
N GLU A 361 -10.83 -5.81 -18.68
CA GLU A 361 -9.81 -5.25 -19.55
C GLU A 361 -8.65 -6.27 -19.70
N ALA A 362 -8.60 -6.99 -20.81
CA ALA A 362 -7.54 -7.96 -21.08
C ALA A 362 -6.27 -7.25 -21.56
N ALA A 363 -5.18 -7.38 -20.80
CA ALA A 363 -3.92 -6.68 -21.04
C ALA A 363 -2.83 -7.61 -21.59
N ILE A 364 -2.34 -7.27 -22.77
CA ILE A 364 -1.21 -7.93 -23.43
C ILE A 364 0.08 -7.25 -22.98
N SER A 365 0.97 -7.98 -22.30
CA SER A 365 2.28 -7.46 -21.90
C SER A 365 3.18 -7.34 -23.13
N TYR A 366 3.73 -6.16 -23.38
CA TYR A 366 4.58 -5.87 -24.54
C TYR A 366 6.07 -6.05 -24.21
N THR A 367 6.78 -6.75 -25.08
CA THR A 367 8.24 -6.92 -25.05
C THR A 367 8.82 -6.98 -26.46
N GLY A 368 10.14 -6.84 -26.60
CA GLY A 368 10.76 -6.81 -27.91
C GLY A 368 10.50 -5.49 -28.66
N ASP A 369 10.47 -5.57 -29.99
CA ASP A 369 10.22 -4.42 -30.85
C ASP A 369 9.50 -4.89 -32.14
N VAL A 370 8.20 -4.61 -32.27
CA VAL A 370 7.43 -5.03 -33.46
C VAL A 370 7.86 -4.34 -34.75
N SER A 371 8.61 -3.23 -34.64
CA SER A 371 9.18 -2.52 -35.80
C SER A 371 10.54 -3.09 -36.23
N ASP A 372 11.14 -3.98 -35.44
CA ASP A 372 12.43 -4.61 -35.75
C ASP A 372 12.24 -5.96 -36.45
N PRO A 373 12.57 -6.08 -37.75
CA PRO A 373 12.43 -7.34 -38.48
C PRO A 373 13.41 -8.43 -38.02
N MET A 374 14.40 -8.13 -37.18
CA MET A 374 15.31 -9.14 -36.63
C MET A 374 14.75 -9.81 -35.36
N ARG A 375 13.72 -9.23 -34.72
CA ARG A 375 13.10 -9.73 -33.49
C ARG A 375 11.78 -10.44 -33.77
N GLN A 376 11.86 -11.68 -34.25
CA GLN A 376 10.70 -12.42 -34.75
C GLN A 376 9.90 -13.20 -33.68
N LYS A 377 10.43 -13.40 -32.47
CA LYS A 377 9.74 -14.15 -31.42
C LYS A 377 8.43 -13.47 -30.97
N TYR A 378 8.50 -12.16 -30.75
CA TYR A 378 7.35 -11.32 -30.37
C TYR A 378 7.02 -10.36 -31.52
N SER A 379 6.65 -10.93 -32.66
CA SER A 379 6.30 -10.17 -33.87
C SER A 379 4.92 -9.51 -33.77
N LEU A 380 4.60 -8.63 -34.72
CA LEU A 380 3.24 -8.07 -34.84
C LEU A 380 2.18 -9.18 -34.91
N GLU A 381 2.45 -10.26 -35.65
CA GLU A 381 1.51 -11.39 -35.79
C GLU A 381 1.27 -12.11 -34.46
N TYR A 382 2.30 -12.23 -33.59
CA TYR A 382 2.13 -12.77 -32.24
C TYR A 382 1.10 -11.97 -31.44
N TYR A 383 1.23 -10.64 -31.44
CA TYR A 383 0.31 -9.76 -30.71
C TYR A 383 -1.11 -9.79 -31.28
N LEU A 384 -1.26 -9.81 -32.61
CA LEU A 384 -2.58 -9.88 -33.25
C LEU A 384 -3.30 -11.20 -32.95
N LYS A 385 -2.58 -12.34 -32.97
CA LYS A 385 -3.16 -13.65 -32.62
C LYS A 385 -3.59 -13.71 -31.16
N LEU A 386 -2.79 -13.17 -30.25
CA LEU A 386 -3.18 -13.10 -28.84
C LEU A 386 -4.40 -12.21 -28.64
N ALA A 387 -4.46 -11.06 -29.32
CA ALA A 387 -5.62 -10.18 -29.29
C ALA A 387 -6.89 -10.87 -29.83
N ASP A 388 -6.79 -11.67 -30.90
CA ASP A 388 -7.92 -12.47 -31.40
C ASP A 388 -8.51 -13.37 -30.32
N GLU A 389 -7.67 -14.11 -29.59
CA GLU A 389 -8.12 -15.02 -28.54
C GLU A 389 -8.75 -14.26 -27.36
N LEU A 390 -8.21 -13.10 -26.98
CA LEU A 390 -8.75 -12.28 -25.88
C LEU A 390 -10.08 -11.61 -26.25
N VAL A 391 -10.22 -11.12 -27.49
CA VAL A 391 -11.47 -10.56 -27.99
C VAL A 391 -12.53 -11.65 -28.12
N LYS A 392 -12.16 -12.83 -28.64
CA LYS A 392 -13.05 -13.99 -28.69
C LYS A 392 -13.49 -14.47 -27.31
N ALA A 393 -12.64 -14.33 -26.30
CA ALA A 393 -12.96 -14.63 -24.90
C ALA A 393 -13.85 -13.57 -24.23
N GLY A 394 -14.23 -12.50 -24.93
CA GLY A 394 -15.19 -11.51 -24.44
C GLY A 394 -14.58 -10.39 -23.60
N THR A 395 -13.35 -9.96 -23.90
CA THR A 395 -12.83 -8.73 -23.29
C THR A 395 -13.69 -7.52 -23.66
N HIS A 396 -13.97 -6.63 -22.69
CA HIS A 396 -14.68 -5.39 -22.96
C HIS A 396 -13.74 -4.33 -23.55
N ILE A 397 -12.48 -4.35 -23.11
CA ILE A 397 -11.42 -3.41 -23.50
C ILE A 397 -10.15 -4.21 -23.74
N LEU A 398 -9.42 -3.91 -24.81
CA LEU A 398 -8.12 -4.51 -25.08
C LEU A 398 -7.02 -3.55 -24.63
N CYS A 399 -6.13 -4.00 -23.75
CA CYS A 399 -5.02 -3.20 -23.26
C CYS A 399 -3.68 -3.70 -23.80
N ILE A 400 -2.81 -2.76 -24.20
CA ILE A 400 -1.38 -3.02 -24.42
C ILE A 400 -0.62 -2.48 -23.20
N LYS A 401 0.02 -3.39 -22.46
CA LYS A 401 0.80 -3.08 -21.27
C LYS A 401 2.29 -3.14 -21.56
N ASP A 402 2.88 -1.99 -21.87
CA ASP A 402 4.32 -1.82 -22.00
C ASP A 402 4.96 -1.44 -20.65
N MET A 403 5.22 -2.46 -19.82
CA MET A 403 5.72 -2.31 -18.45
C MET A 403 7.15 -1.75 -18.32
N ALA A 404 7.91 -1.68 -19.42
CA ALA A 404 9.28 -1.20 -19.41
C ALA A 404 9.48 0.13 -20.16
N GLY A 405 8.54 0.54 -21.01
CA GLY A 405 8.70 1.73 -21.85
C GLY A 405 9.46 1.42 -23.14
N LEU A 406 9.15 0.30 -23.78
CA LEU A 406 9.77 -0.20 -25.00
C LEU A 406 9.04 0.24 -26.28
N LEU A 407 7.78 0.65 -26.17
CA LEU A 407 6.99 1.12 -27.32
C LEU A 407 7.56 2.43 -27.86
N LYS A 408 8.32 2.33 -28.95
CA LYS A 408 8.76 3.48 -29.74
C LYS A 408 7.56 4.06 -30.51
N PRO A 409 7.58 5.33 -30.93
CA PRO A 409 6.50 5.90 -31.72
C PRO A 409 6.15 5.13 -33.01
N GLU A 410 7.14 4.58 -33.71
CA GLU A 410 6.89 3.79 -34.92
C GLU A 410 6.25 2.43 -34.61
N ALA A 411 6.78 1.72 -33.60
CA ALA A 411 6.18 0.48 -33.10
C ALA A 411 4.75 0.70 -32.59
N SER A 412 4.50 1.85 -31.96
CA SER A 412 3.19 2.28 -31.48
C SER A 412 2.18 2.42 -32.63
N ARG A 413 2.54 3.13 -33.70
CA ARG A 413 1.67 3.27 -34.89
C ARG A 413 1.38 1.95 -35.54
N LEU A 414 2.40 1.09 -35.67
CA LEU A 414 2.26 -0.21 -36.30
C LEU A 414 1.32 -1.13 -35.49
N LEU A 415 1.58 -1.28 -34.19
CA LEU A 415 0.81 -2.19 -33.33
C LEU A 415 -0.62 -1.70 -33.13
N VAL A 416 -0.79 -0.44 -32.72
CA VAL A 416 -2.12 0.12 -32.42
C VAL A 416 -2.96 0.25 -33.69
N GLY A 417 -2.36 0.69 -34.81
CA GLY A 417 -3.05 0.76 -36.10
C GLY A 417 -3.54 -0.61 -36.55
N ALA A 418 -2.69 -1.65 -36.49
CA ALA A 418 -3.08 -3.00 -36.85
C ALA A 418 -4.18 -3.58 -35.94
N LEU A 419 -4.14 -3.28 -34.64
CA LEU A 419 -5.19 -3.66 -33.69
C LEU A 419 -6.50 -2.94 -33.98
N ARG A 420 -6.46 -1.63 -34.27
CA ARG A 420 -7.65 -0.84 -34.61
C ARG A 420 -8.29 -1.33 -35.91
N ASP A 421 -7.49 -1.61 -36.93
CA ASP A 421 -7.98 -2.14 -38.22
C ASP A 421 -8.67 -3.51 -38.02
N ARG A 422 -8.13 -4.34 -37.12
CA ARG A 422 -8.67 -5.68 -36.84
C ARG A 422 -9.88 -5.65 -35.93
N PHE A 423 -9.94 -4.72 -34.97
CA PHE A 423 -11.00 -4.60 -33.96
C PHE A 423 -11.55 -3.17 -33.94
N PRO A 424 -12.39 -2.78 -34.92
CA PRO A 424 -12.88 -1.40 -35.04
C PRO A 424 -13.78 -0.95 -33.87
N ASP A 425 -14.49 -1.90 -33.24
CA ASP A 425 -15.49 -1.63 -32.20
C ASP A 425 -14.97 -1.84 -30.77
N VAL A 426 -13.81 -2.50 -30.60
CA VAL A 426 -13.24 -2.76 -29.27
C VAL A 426 -12.42 -1.55 -28.82
N PRO A 427 -12.65 -1.00 -27.63
CA PRO A 427 -11.78 0.03 -27.08
C PRO A 427 -10.33 -0.46 -26.90
N ILE A 428 -9.37 0.36 -27.29
CA ILE A 428 -7.93 0.11 -27.16
C ILE A 428 -7.36 1.05 -26.10
N HIS A 429 -6.82 0.46 -25.04
CA HIS A 429 -6.16 1.14 -23.94
C HIS A 429 -4.64 0.90 -24.03
N VAL A 430 -3.82 1.95 -23.99
CA VAL A 430 -2.36 1.78 -24.00
C VAL A 430 -1.74 2.29 -22.71
N HIS A 431 -0.93 1.43 -22.11
CA HIS A 431 -0.14 1.71 -20.93
C HIS A 431 1.34 1.63 -21.29
N THR A 432 2.12 2.64 -20.91
CA THR A 432 3.59 2.63 -21.01
C THR A 432 4.25 3.29 -19.80
N HIS A 433 5.56 3.14 -19.68
CA HIS A 433 6.40 3.90 -18.76
C HIS A 433 7.30 4.86 -19.56
N ASP A 434 7.64 6.01 -18.98
CA ASP A 434 8.49 7.02 -19.60
C ASP A 434 9.99 6.80 -19.32
N THR A 435 10.39 5.53 -19.13
CA THR A 435 11.73 5.16 -18.65
C THR A 435 12.82 5.70 -19.57
N ALA A 436 12.59 5.66 -20.88
CA ALA A 436 13.51 6.18 -21.90
C ALA A 436 13.36 7.68 -22.18
N GLY A 437 12.38 8.38 -21.57
CA GLY A 437 12.01 9.75 -21.89
C GLY A 437 11.29 9.92 -23.23
N ALA A 438 10.71 8.84 -23.76
CA ALA A 438 9.99 8.81 -25.05
C ALA A 438 8.49 8.50 -24.91
N GLY A 439 8.00 8.32 -23.68
CA GLY A 439 6.65 7.84 -23.39
C GLY A 439 5.56 8.81 -23.84
N VAL A 440 5.76 10.13 -23.67
CA VAL A 440 4.80 11.14 -24.19
C VAL A 440 4.66 11.00 -25.71
N ALA A 441 5.78 10.90 -26.44
CA ALA A 441 5.77 10.75 -27.89
C ALA A 441 5.13 9.41 -28.33
N ALA A 442 5.37 8.33 -27.58
CA ALA A 442 4.76 7.04 -27.83
C ALA A 442 3.24 7.06 -27.62
N MET A 443 2.76 7.68 -26.54
CA MET A 443 1.31 7.79 -26.27
C MET A 443 0.59 8.67 -27.28
N LEU A 444 1.20 9.78 -27.72
CA LEU A 444 0.67 10.58 -28.83
C LEU A 444 0.59 9.75 -30.12
N ALA A 445 1.62 8.95 -30.44
CA ALA A 445 1.60 8.08 -31.60
C ALA A 445 0.54 6.97 -31.51
N CYS A 446 0.31 6.40 -30.32
CA CYS A 446 -0.80 5.47 -30.07
C CYS A 446 -2.16 6.14 -30.29
N ALA A 447 -2.36 7.35 -29.76
CA ALA A 447 -3.60 8.11 -29.93
C ALA A 447 -3.85 8.47 -31.41
N GLU A 448 -2.82 8.91 -32.13
CA GLU A 448 -2.87 9.13 -33.60
C GLU A 448 -3.25 7.87 -34.38
N ALA A 449 -2.80 6.71 -33.91
CA ALA A 449 -3.10 5.41 -34.52
C ALA A 449 -4.46 4.81 -34.10
N GLY A 450 -5.20 5.49 -33.22
CA GLY A 450 -6.57 5.12 -32.85
C GLY A 450 -6.73 4.41 -31.50
N ALA A 451 -5.79 4.57 -30.58
CA ALA A 451 -6.04 4.25 -29.16
C ALA A 451 -7.12 5.19 -28.59
N ASP A 452 -8.03 4.63 -27.77
CA ASP A 452 -9.11 5.40 -27.13
C ASP A 452 -8.66 5.99 -25.79
N VAL A 453 -7.76 5.27 -25.08
CA VAL A 453 -7.30 5.63 -23.73
C VAL A 453 -5.78 5.46 -23.63
N VAL A 454 -5.12 6.38 -22.93
CA VAL A 454 -3.72 6.23 -22.50
C VAL A 454 -3.54 6.47 -21.00
N ASP A 455 -2.64 5.70 -20.39
CA ASP A 455 -2.22 5.90 -18.99
C ASP A 455 -1.27 7.10 -18.87
N VAL A 456 -1.54 7.95 -17.89
CA VAL A 456 -0.73 9.13 -17.53
C VAL A 456 -0.60 9.25 -16.01
N ALA A 457 0.41 9.96 -15.54
CA ALA A 457 0.50 10.41 -14.15
C ALA A 457 0.52 11.95 -14.10
N VAL A 458 0.08 12.54 -13.00
CA VAL A 458 0.24 13.99 -12.78
C VAL A 458 1.72 14.37 -12.83
N ASP A 459 2.04 15.57 -13.30
CA ASP A 459 3.40 15.95 -13.72
C ASP A 459 4.48 15.71 -12.64
N SER A 460 4.21 16.08 -11.39
CA SER A 460 5.13 15.86 -10.25
C SER A 460 5.33 14.39 -9.86
N MET A 461 4.47 13.49 -10.37
CA MET A 461 4.52 12.03 -10.20
C MET A 461 4.73 11.28 -11.52
N ALA A 462 5.08 11.98 -12.60
CA ALA A 462 5.31 11.43 -13.92
C ALA A 462 6.81 11.34 -14.27
N GLY A 463 7.10 10.74 -15.43
CA GLY A 463 8.44 10.65 -15.99
C GLY A 463 9.33 9.61 -15.32
N MET A 464 10.53 9.43 -15.87
CA MET A 464 11.46 8.37 -15.44
C MET A 464 10.75 7.01 -15.50
N THR A 465 10.83 6.20 -14.43
CA THR A 465 10.15 4.90 -14.40
C THR A 465 8.63 5.00 -14.20
N SER A 466 8.06 6.19 -14.07
CA SER A 466 6.60 6.41 -13.99
C SER A 466 5.97 6.53 -15.39
N GLN A 467 4.67 6.79 -15.44
CA GLN A 467 3.94 7.07 -16.68
C GLN A 467 4.34 8.42 -17.30
N PRO A 468 4.01 8.65 -18.58
CA PRO A 468 4.09 9.96 -19.23
C PRO A 468 3.28 11.04 -18.49
N SER A 469 3.73 12.30 -18.61
CA SER A 469 3.11 13.46 -17.96
C SER A 469 1.71 13.76 -18.51
N MET A 470 0.73 13.85 -17.60
CA MET A 470 -0.65 14.23 -17.89
C MET A 470 -0.72 15.63 -18.51
N GLY A 471 -0.03 16.61 -17.92
CA GLY A 471 0.00 17.99 -18.41
C GLY A 471 0.60 18.09 -19.81
N ALA A 472 1.65 17.33 -20.11
CA ALA A 472 2.23 17.27 -21.44
C ALA A 472 1.25 16.70 -22.48
N ILE A 473 0.56 15.59 -22.18
CA ILE A 473 -0.44 15.02 -23.09
C ILE A 473 -1.62 15.98 -23.32
N VAL A 474 -2.16 16.57 -22.25
CA VAL A 474 -3.26 17.56 -22.34
C VAL A 474 -2.82 18.77 -23.16
N ALA A 475 -1.61 19.29 -22.94
CA ALA A 475 -1.10 20.44 -23.69
C ALA A 475 -0.84 20.13 -25.17
N CYS A 476 -0.28 18.96 -25.48
CA CYS A 476 0.04 18.56 -26.86
C CYS A 476 -1.21 18.22 -27.69
N THR A 477 -2.27 17.73 -27.06
CA THR A 477 -3.53 17.37 -27.75
C THR A 477 -4.50 18.54 -27.89
N LYS A 478 -4.30 19.63 -27.13
CA LYS A 478 -5.16 20.82 -27.14
C LYS A 478 -5.33 21.40 -28.55
N GLY A 479 -6.59 21.59 -28.94
CA GLY A 479 -6.96 22.14 -30.25
C GLY A 479 -6.80 21.18 -31.43
N THR A 480 -6.47 19.90 -31.17
CA THR A 480 -6.40 18.84 -32.18
C THR A 480 -7.67 17.97 -32.14
N LYS A 481 -7.77 16.96 -33.01
CA LYS A 481 -8.86 15.95 -32.94
C LYS A 481 -8.76 15.05 -31.72
N LEU A 482 -7.59 15.00 -31.08
CA LEU A 482 -7.30 14.18 -29.90
C LEU A 482 -7.46 14.97 -28.60
N ASP A 483 -7.99 16.19 -28.67
CA ASP A 483 -8.17 17.05 -27.50
C ASP A 483 -8.93 16.32 -26.39
N THR A 484 -8.35 16.31 -25.18
CA THR A 484 -8.93 15.69 -23.98
C THR A 484 -10.06 16.55 -23.39
N ALA A 485 -10.28 17.74 -23.95
CA ALA A 485 -11.36 18.68 -23.67
C ALA A 485 -12.42 18.65 -24.78
N ALA A 486 -13.04 17.49 -25.03
CA ALA A 486 -14.08 17.41 -26.04
C ALA A 486 -15.34 18.23 -25.65
N SER A 487 -15.81 19.10 -26.54
CA SER A 487 -16.98 19.95 -26.27
C SER A 487 -18.27 19.10 -26.16
N ALA A 488 -19.07 19.36 -25.12
CA ALA A 488 -20.39 18.76 -24.92
C ALA A 488 -21.37 18.92 -26.10
N LEU A 489 -21.07 19.78 -27.08
CA LEU A 489 -21.87 19.99 -28.29
C LEU A 489 -21.70 18.89 -29.35
N MET A 490 -20.64 18.07 -29.27
CA MET A 490 -20.28 17.10 -30.32
C MET A 490 -20.54 15.63 -29.92
N CYS A 491 -20.85 15.34 -28.64
CA CYS A 491 -20.89 13.95 -28.16
C CYS A 491 -22.15 13.16 -28.52
N GLY A 492 -23.27 13.76 -28.96
CA GLY A 492 -24.46 13.01 -29.40
C GLY A 492 -25.09 12.04 -28.38
N VAL A 493 -24.56 11.97 -27.15
CA VAL A 493 -25.09 11.14 -26.06
C VAL A 493 -26.08 12.01 -25.28
N ASP A 494 -27.38 11.85 -25.56
CA ASP A 494 -28.46 12.49 -24.81
C ASP A 494 -28.54 11.88 -23.40
N LEU A 495 -27.74 12.40 -22.47
CA LEU A 495 -27.67 11.95 -21.08
C LEU A 495 -28.76 12.56 -20.17
N TRP A 496 -29.71 13.32 -20.72
CA TRP A 496 -30.78 13.97 -19.94
C TRP A 496 -32.15 13.87 -20.64
N PRO A 497 -33.12 13.12 -20.07
CA PRO A 497 -34.44 12.88 -20.69
C PRO A 497 -35.35 14.11 -20.86
N GLY A 498 -35.02 15.26 -20.24
CA GLY A 498 -35.87 16.46 -20.22
C GLY A 498 -35.50 17.57 -21.21
N TRP A 499 -34.61 17.34 -22.19
CA TRP A 499 -34.16 18.43 -23.09
C TRP A 499 -35.21 18.87 -24.12
N ASP A 500 -36.15 18.00 -24.47
CA ASP A 500 -37.22 18.35 -25.40
C ASP A 500 -38.20 19.39 -24.82
N GLU A 501 -38.36 19.45 -23.50
CA GLU A 501 -39.18 20.48 -22.83
C GLU A 501 -38.50 21.86 -22.80
N VAL A 502 -37.16 21.90 -22.71
CA VAL A 502 -36.39 23.17 -22.62
C VAL A 502 -36.18 23.82 -23.98
N ARG A 503 -36.10 23.04 -25.07
CA ARG A 503 -36.03 23.56 -26.45
C ARG A 503 -37.25 24.43 -26.81
N GLY A 504 -38.39 24.20 -26.19
CA GLY A 504 -39.60 25.00 -26.41
C GLY A 504 -39.58 26.40 -25.77
N LEU A 505 -38.66 26.68 -24.83
CA LEU A 505 -38.68 27.90 -24.00
C LEU A 505 -37.51 28.86 -24.26
N ALA A 506 -36.44 28.43 -24.91
CA ALA A 506 -35.23 29.23 -25.10
C ALA A 506 -35.15 29.88 -26.50
N THR A 507 -35.88 30.98 -26.71
CA THR A 507 -35.82 31.80 -27.95
C THR A 507 -34.86 33.00 -27.84
N GLY A 508 -33.88 33.00 -26.92
CA GLY A 508 -32.99 34.13 -26.67
C GLY A 508 -31.50 33.80 -26.80
N THR A 509 -30.79 34.50 -27.68
CA THR A 509 -29.38 34.30 -28.04
C THR A 509 -28.38 34.50 -26.88
N ALA A 510 -28.76 35.17 -25.80
CA ALA A 510 -27.91 35.40 -24.63
C ALA A 510 -27.94 34.23 -23.62
N LEU A 511 -29.07 33.54 -23.46
CA LEU A 511 -29.18 32.38 -22.57
C LEU A 511 -28.42 31.16 -23.13
N SER A 512 -28.37 31.01 -24.46
CA SER A 512 -27.64 29.91 -25.10
C SER A 512 -26.12 30.05 -24.99
N ALA A 513 -25.59 31.27 -24.91
CA ALA A 513 -24.16 31.52 -24.78
C ALA A 513 -23.65 31.24 -23.36
N ALA A 514 -24.38 31.68 -22.33
CA ALA A 514 -24.03 31.39 -20.93
C ALA A 514 -24.21 29.91 -20.56
N ALA A 515 -25.26 29.25 -21.08
CA ALA A 515 -25.42 27.81 -20.95
C ALA A 515 -24.38 27.01 -21.76
N GLY A 516 -23.88 27.58 -22.86
CA GLY A 516 -22.80 27.01 -23.67
C GLY A 516 -21.44 27.03 -22.97
N SER A 517 -21.07 28.14 -22.32
CA SER A 517 -19.81 28.24 -21.58
C SER A 517 -19.81 27.41 -20.29
N ALA A 518 -20.95 27.30 -19.60
CA ALA A 518 -21.10 26.42 -18.44
C ALA A 518 -21.03 24.92 -18.82
N LYS A 519 -21.55 24.54 -20.01
CA LYS A 519 -21.43 23.18 -20.56
C LYS A 519 -20.02 22.83 -21.07
N GLN A 520 -19.27 23.80 -21.57
CA GLN A 520 -17.91 23.60 -22.07
C GLN A 520 -16.89 23.30 -20.96
N ASN A 521 -17.13 23.78 -19.74
CA ASN A 521 -16.20 23.63 -18.61
C ASN A 521 -16.42 22.36 -17.77
N ALA A 522 -17.51 21.61 -17.96
CA ALA A 522 -17.91 20.50 -17.08
C ALA A 522 -17.41 19.10 -17.51
N TRP A 523 -16.78 18.97 -18.68
CA TRP A 523 -16.41 17.68 -19.29
C TRP A 523 -14.97 17.63 -19.85
N CYS A 524 -14.11 18.53 -19.39
CA CYS A 524 -12.77 18.73 -19.96
C CYS A 524 -11.69 18.60 -18.87
N ILE A 525 -10.58 17.91 -19.17
CA ILE A 525 -9.38 17.98 -18.32
C ILE A 525 -8.71 19.31 -18.64
N VAL A 526 -8.92 20.30 -17.78
CA VAL A 526 -8.35 21.65 -17.97
C VAL A 526 -6.93 21.69 -17.44
N LEU A 527 -6.01 22.21 -18.24
CA LEU A 527 -4.59 22.26 -17.91
C LEU A 527 -4.30 22.98 -16.58
N ASP A 528 -5.02 24.07 -16.28
CA ASP A 528 -4.89 24.78 -14.98
C ASP A 528 -5.20 23.87 -13.78
N LYS A 529 -6.15 22.93 -13.93
CA LYS A 529 -6.48 21.94 -12.90
C LYS A 529 -5.44 20.84 -12.78
N VAL A 530 -4.76 20.51 -13.87
CA VAL A 530 -3.57 19.64 -13.82
C VAL A 530 -2.46 20.31 -13.01
N PHE A 531 -2.26 21.63 -13.17
CA PHE A 531 -1.26 22.37 -12.39
C PHE A 531 -1.59 22.39 -10.89
N ASP A 532 -2.83 22.74 -10.51
CA ASP A 532 -3.31 22.69 -9.13
C ASP A 532 -3.09 21.29 -8.51
N TYR A 533 -3.38 20.23 -9.28
CA TYR A 533 -3.17 18.85 -8.86
C TYR A 533 -1.69 18.49 -8.71
N SER A 534 -0.85 18.96 -9.64
CA SER A 534 0.58 18.73 -9.62
C SER A 534 1.27 19.44 -8.46
N GLU A 535 0.84 20.66 -8.10
CA GLU A 535 1.37 21.41 -6.97
C GLU A 535 1.14 20.68 -5.64
N TYR A 536 -0.05 20.09 -5.45
CA TYR A 536 -0.32 19.23 -4.29
C TYR A 536 0.69 18.08 -4.22
N TRP A 537 0.85 17.35 -5.32
CA TRP A 537 1.71 16.18 -5.38
C TRP A 537 3.20 16.51 -5.33
N GLU A 538 3.63 17.69 -5.79
CA GLU A 538 5.00 18.17 -5.66
C GLU A 538 5.41 18.27 -4.18
N VAL A 539 4.55 18.88 -3.37
CA VAL A 539 4.79 18.99 -1.92
C VAL A 539 4.61 17.63 -1.23
N ALA A 540 3.56 16.88 -1.58
CA ALA A 540 3.29 15.56 -0.99
C ALA A 540 4.43 14.57 -1.26
N ARG A 541 5.01 14.56 -2.47
CA ARG A 541 6.18 13.74 -2.83
C ARG A 541 7.38 14.01 -1.92
N GLY A 542 7.55 15.25 -1.47
CA GLY A 542 8.57 15.62 -0.48
C GLY A 542 8.43 14.88 0.86
N LEU A 543 7.23 14.48 1.27
CA LEU A 543 7.02 13.63 2.47
C LEU A 543 7.61 12.22 2.29
N TYR A 544 7.75 11.77 1.05
CA TYR A 544 8.25 10.45 0.67
C TYR A 544 9.70 10.47 0.16
N ALA A 545 10.43 11.56 0.37
CA ALA A 545 11.85 11.66 0.04
C ALA A 545 12.73 10.45 0.50
N PRO A 546 12.47 9.79 1.66
CA PRO A 546 13.21 8.58 2.03
C PRO A 546 13.07 7.39 1.08
N PHE A 547 12.04 7.39 0.23
CA PHE A 547 11.69 6.30 -0.71
C PHE A 547 11.85 6.70 -2.18
N ASP A 548 12.25 7.94 -2.45
CA ASP A 548 12.28 8.47 -3.81
C ASP A 548 13.40 7.84 -4.64
N CYS A 549 13.05 7.30 -5.81
CA CYS A 549 14.00 6.68 -6.73
C CYS A 549 15.09 7.66 -7.21
N THR A 550 14.83 8.98 -7.17
CA THR A 550 15.79 10.03 -7.54
C THR A 550 16.99 10.13 -6.59
N ALA A 551 16.92 9.50 -5.42
CA ALA A 551 18.08 9.32 -4.56
C ALA A 551 19.22 8.57 -5.27
N THR A 552 18.86 7.56 -6.07
CA THR A 552 19.81 6.68 -6.76
C THR A 552 19.81 6.88 -8.28
N MET A 553 18.72 7.34 -8.88
CA MET A 553 18.56 7.50 -10.33
C MET A 553 18.00 8.88 -10.67
N LYS A 554 18.84 9.79 -11.16
CA LYS A 554 18.46 11.20 -11.39
C LYS A 554 17.55 11.44 -12.60
N SER A 555 17.50 10.50 -13.54
CA SER A 555 16.69 10.60 -14.76
C SER A 555 16.37 9.22 -15.30
N GLY A 556 15.44 9.15 -16.26
CA GLY A 556 15.25 7.96 -17.09
C GLY A 556 16.51 7.58 -17.87
N ASN A 557 16.51 6.37 -18.46
CA ASN A 557 17.61 5.82 -19.22
C ASN A 557 17.13 5.02 -20.45
N ALA A 558 17.66 5.35 -21.62
CA ALA A 558 17.33 4.71 -22.89
C ALA A 558 17.94 3.30 -23.04
N ASP A 559 18.87 2.88 -22.16
CA ASP A 559 19.39 1.52 -22.18
C ASP A 559 18.33 0.45 -21.85
N VAL A 560 17.13 0.87 -21.42
CA VAL A 560 15.95 0.01 -21.30
C VAL A 560 15.58 -0.68 -22.61
N TYR A 561 15.86 -0.07 -23.77
CA TYR A 561 15.65 -0.74 -25.07
C TYR A 561 16.59 -1.93 -25.31
N GLU A 562 17.68 -2.03 -24.55
CA GLU A 562 18.59 -3.17 -24.57
C GLU A 562 18.28 -4.17 -23.45
N ASN A 563 18.13 -3.68 -22.22
CA ASN A 563 17.98 -4.54 -21.03
C ASN A 563 16.54 -4.95 -20.72
N GLU A 564 15.56 -4.18 -21.18
CA GLU A 564 14.13 -4.43 -21.01
C GLU A 564 13.72 -4.66 -19.56
N ILE A 565 14.41 -4.03 -18.61
CA ILE A 565 14.08 -4.08 -17.18
C ILE A 565 12.87 -3.15 -16.93
N PRO A 566 11.74 -3.66 -16.39
CA PRO A 566 10.59 -2.84 -16.05
C PRO A 566 10.88 -1.80 -14.97
N GLY A 567 10.11 -0.72 -14.93
CA GLY A 567 10.37 0.43 -14.06
C GLY A 567 10.59 0.07 -12.58
N GLY A 568 9.60 -0.56 -11.94
CA GLY A 568 9.72 -0.98 -10.54
C GLY A 568 10.86 -1.98 -10.26
N GLN A 569 11.17 -2.86 -11.22
CA GLN A 569 12.28 -3.80 -11.10
C GLN A 569 13.64 -3.10 -11.21
N TYR A 570 13.76 -2.05 -12.04
CA TYR A 570 15.00 -1.29 -12.18
C TYR A 570 15.41 -0.66 -10.85
N THR A 571 14.47 0.03 -10.20
CA THR A 571 14.68 0.66 -8.88
C THR A 571 15.06 -0.39 -7.83
N ASN A 572 14.35 -1.51 -7.76
CA ASN A 572 14.67 -2.58 -6.81
C ASN A 572 16.04 -3.21 -7.05
N LEU A 573 16.34 -3.58 -8.30
CA LEU A 573 17.58 -4.25 -8.67
C LEU A 573 18.77 -3.35 -8.34
N HIS A 574 18.61 -2.04 -8.48
CA HIS A 574 19.61 -1.07 -8.08
C HIS A 574 19.80 -1.03 -6.56
N PHE A 575 18.72 -1.02 -5.77
CA PHE A 575 18.81 -1.09 -4.31
C PHE A 575 19.43 -2.41 -3.83
N GLN A 576 19.00 -3.55 -4.38
CA GLN A 576 19.54 -4.87 -4.06
C GLN A 576 21.03 -4.97 -4.38
N ALA A 577 21.44 -4.52 -5.57
CA ALA A 577 22.85 -4.48 -5.95
C ALA A 577 23.67 -3.61 -4.98
N HIS A 578 23.16 -2.46 -4.55
CA HIS A 578 23.83 -1.63 -3.54
C HIS A 578 23.97 -2.34 -2.19
N SER A 579 22.90 -2.97 -1.70
CA SER A 579 22.89 -3.71 -0.43
C SER A 579 23.85 -4.91 -0.43
N MET A 580 24.05 -5.55 -1.59
CA MET A 580 24.99 -6.66 -1.77
C MET A 580 26.44 -6.22 -2.04
N GLY A 581 26.75 -4.92 -1.99
CA GLY A 581 28.07 -4.39 -2.33
C GLY A 581 28.40 -4.41 -3.84
N LEU A 582 27.42 -4.72 -4.69
CA LEU A 582 27.51 -4.73 -6.15
C LEU A 582 27.10 -3.40 -6.79
N GLY A 583 26.84 -2.34 -6.02
CA GLY A 583 26.41 -1.03 -6.55
C GLY A 583 27.35 -0.48 -7.63
N ASN A 584 28.67 -0.60 -7.43
CA ASN A 584 29.68 -0.18 -8.41
C ASN A 584 29.72 -1.05 -9.68
N LYS A 585 29.09 -2.23 -9.64
CA LYS A 585 28.98 -3.19 -10.74
C LYS A 585 27.60 -3.21 -11.39
N PHE A 586 26.74 -2.22 -11.14
CA PHE A 586 25.38 -2.24 -11.68
C PHE A 586 25.31 -2.32 -13.21
N LYS A 587 26.32 -1.78 -13.92
CA LYS A 587 26.46 -1.96 -15.37
C LYS A 587 26.67 -3.43 -15.77
N GLU A 588 27.42 -4.20 -15.00
CA GLU A 588 27.60 -5.64 -15.19
C GLU A 588 26.30 -6.39 -14.92
N VAL A 589 25.56 -6.00 -13.87
CA VAL A 589 24.24 -6.57 -13.55
C VAL A 589 23.26 -6.36 -14.71
N LYS A 590 23.20 -5.17 -15.32
CA LYS A 590 22.34 -4.92 -16.50
C LYS A 590 22.73 -5.77 -17.71
N LYS A 591 24.03 -5.96 -17.95
CA LYS A 591 24.50 -6.86 -19.03
C LYS A 591 24.14 -8.32 -18.74
N ALA A 592 24.34 -8.77 -17.51
CA ALA A 592 23.96 -10.11 -17.08
C ALA A 592 22.44 -10.31 -17.16
N TYR A 593 21.63 -9.27 -16.95
CA TYR A 593 20.18 -9.32 -17.12
C TYR A 593 19.76 -9.66 -18.55
N VAL A 594 20.41 -9.07 -19.56
CA VAL A 594 20.19 -9.40 -20.98
C VAL A 594 20.55 -10.86 -21.26
N GLU A 595 21.70 -11.32 -20.75
CA GLU A 595 22.15 -12.69 -20.96
C GLU A 595 21.30 -13.72 -20.21
N ALA A 596 20.85 -13.40 -19.00
CA ALA A 596 19.89 -14.17 -18.22
C ALA A 596 18.54 -14.28 -18.94
N ASN A 597 18.05 -13.20 -19.55
CA ASN A 597 16.83 -13.25 -20.36
C ASN A 597 16.97 -14.24 -21.53
N LYS A 598 18.11 -14.22 -22.23
CA LYS A 598 18.39 -15.17 -23.33
C LYS A 598 18.47 -16.61 -22.82
N LEU A 599 19.14 -16.86 -21.69
CA LEU A 599 19.22 -18.18 -21.05
C LEU A 599 17.84 -18.76 -20.75
N LEU A 600 16.95 -17.91 -20.24
CA LEU A 600 15.58 -18.29 -19.88
C LEU A 600 14.63 -18.36 -21.08
N GLY A 601 15.15 -18.19 -22.29
CA GLY A 601 14.41 -18.37 -23.54
C GLY A 601 13.76 -17.10 -24.07
N ASP A 602 14.25 -15.91 -23.73
CA ASP A 602 13.71 -14.60 -24.11
C ASP A 602 12.26 -14.38 -23.63
N LEU A 603 12.12 -14.02 -22.36
CA LEU A 603 10.85 -13.92 -21.66
C LEU A 603 10.23 -12.52 -21.81
N ILE A 604 8.90 -12.50 -21.72
CA ILE A 604 8.17 -11.30 -21.27
C ILE A 604 8.56 -11.07 -19.81
N LYS A 605 8.99 -9.85 -19.47
CA LYS A 605 9.56 -9.51 -18.17
C LYS A 605 8.65 -8.55 -17.44
N VAL A 606 7.81 -9.07 -16.55
CA VAL A 606 6.95 -8.31 -15.64
C VAL A 606 6.79 -9.15 -14.37
N THR A 607 6.48 -8.57 -13.21
CA THR A 607 6.44 -9.34 -11.96
C THR A 607 5.51 -10.57 -12.09
N PRO A 608 5.99 -11.81 -11.86
CA PRO A 608 7.31 -12.20 -11.33
C PRO A 608 8.48 -12.46 -12.30
N SER A 609 8.26 -12.64 -13.60
CA SER A 609 9.31 -13.04 -14.56
C SER A 609 10.49 -12.07 -14.61
N SER A 610 10.25 -10.76 -14.41
CA SER A 610 11.32 -9.75 -14.32
C SER A 610 12.24 -9.94 -13.12
N LYS A 611 11.70 -10.41 -11.98
CA LYS A 611 12.48 -10.77 -10.78
C LYS A 611 13.30 -12.03 -11.04
N ILE A 612 12.72 -13.06 -11.64
CA ILE A 612 13.41 -14.32 -11.96
C ILE A 612 14.67 -14.05 -12.81
N VAL A 613 14.54 -13.21 -13.83
CA VAL A 613 15.68 -12.79 -14.67
C VAL A 613 16.69 -11.97 -13.85
N GLY A 614 16.22 -11.11 -12.94
CA GLY A 614 17.05 -10.31 -12.05
C GLY A 614 17.85 -11.12 -11.04
N ASP A 615 17.24 -12.13 -10.43
CA ASP A 615 17.88 -13.04 -9.48
C ASP A 615 18.97 -13.87 -10.20
N LEU A 616 18.70 -14.36 -11.40
CA LEU A 616 19.69 -15.06 -12.23
C LEU A 616 20.85 -14.12 -12.62
N ALA A 617 20.55 -12.87 -13.01
CA ALA A 617 21.57 -11.89 -13.37
C ALA A 617 22.51 -11.57 -12.19
N GLN A 618 21.96 -11.38 -11.00
CA GLN A 618 22.74 -11.15 -9.79
C GLN A 618 23.58 -12.37 -9.42
N PHE A 619 23.00 -13.58 -9.51
CA PHE A 619 23.71 -14.84 -9.32
C PHE A 619 24.90 -14.99 -10.29
N MET A 620 24.70 -14.67 -11.57
CA MET A 620 25.76 -14.70 -12.58
C MET A 620 26.89 -13.72 -12.23
N VAL A 621 26.58 -12.48 -11.87
CA VAL A 621 27.59 -11.48 -11.51
C VAL A 621 28.33 -11.84 -10.21
N GLN A 622 27.61 -12.34 -9.20
CA GLN A 622 28.20 -12.71 -7.92
C GLN A 622 29.19 -13.87 -8.06
N ASN A 623 28.91 -14.82 -8.95
CA ASN A 623 29.75 -15.98 -9.20
C ASN A 623 30.72 -15.79 -10.39
N ASN A 624 30.80 -14.59 -10.97
CA ASN A 624 31.57 -14.27 -12.17
C ASN A 624 31.31 -15.24 -13.35
N LEU A 625 30.04 -15.62 -13.57
CA LEU A 625 29.64 -16.56 -14.61
C LEU A 625 29.12 -15.84 -15.86
N GLY A 626 29.63 -16.24 -17.02
CA GLY A 626 29.07 -15.92 -18.33
C GLY A 626 27.96 -16.89 -18.74
N ARG A 627 27.23 -16.54 -19.81
CA ARG A 627 26.13 -17.36 -20.35
C ARG A 627 26.55 -18.80 -20.66
N ALA A 628 27.66 -18.97 -21.38
CA ALA A 628 28.13 -20.28 -21.81
C ALA A 628 28.52 -21.18 -20.62
N GLU A 629 29.14 -20.59 -19.59
CA GLU A 629 29.53 -21.31 -18.38
C GLU A 629 28.30 -21.78 -17.59
N VAL A 630 27.24 -20.95 -17.52
CA VAL A 630 25.96 -21.35 -16.91
C VAL A 630 25.33 -22.53 -17.66
N GLU A 631 25.33 -22.52 -19.00
CA GLU A 631 24.76 -23.61 -19.80
C GLU A 631 25.56 -24.93 -19.68
N GLU A 632 26.89 -24.82 -19.62
CA GLU A 632 27.79 -25.96 -19.47
C GLU A 632 27.60 -26.62 -18.10
N GLN A 633 27.66 -25.82 -17.03
CA GLN A 633 27.67 -26.26 -15.63
C GLN A 633 26.28 -26.29 -14.96
N ALA A 634 25.19 -26.20 -15.74
CA ALA A 634 23.83 -26.08 -15.19
C ALA A 634 23.39 -27.24 -14.27
N ASP A 635 24.01 -28.41 -14.38
CA ASP A 635 23.76 -29.58 -13.53
C ASP A 635 24.57 -29.56 -12.22
N GLU A 636 25.60 -28.72 -12.11
CA GLU A 636 26.43 -28.55 -10.91
C GLU A 636 26.04 -27.31 -10.10
N LEU A 637 25.57 -26.25 -10.77
CA LEU A 637 25.22 -24.97 -10.15
C LEU A 637 23.94 -25.04 -9.31
N SER A 638 23.94 -24.30 -8.18
CA SER A 638 22.76 -24.10 -7.33
C SER A 638 22.06 -22.80 -7.70
N PHE A 639 21.03 -22.91 -8.54
CA PHE A 639 20.28 -21.76 -9.04
C PHE A 639 19.41 -21.11 -7.96
N PRO A 640 19.12 -19.80 -8.07
CA PRO A 640 18.11 -19.15 -7.24
C PRO A 640 16.76 -19.86 -7.33
N GLN A 641 16.07 -19.97 -6.20
CA GLN A 641 14.78 -20.66 -6.09
C GLN A 641 13.74 -20.15 -7.10
N SER A 642 13.70 -18.85 -7.37
CA SER A 642 12.80 -18.25 -8.36
C SER A 642 13.00 -18.80 -9.77
N VAL A 643 14.26 -19.06 -10.15
CA VAL A 643 14.63 -19.65 -11.44
C VAL A 643 14.20 -21.11 -11.51
N VAL A 644 14.41 -21.85 -10.42
CA VAL A 644 13.98 -23.26 -10.32
C VAL A 644 12.46 -23.36 -10.44
N GLU A 645 11.70 -22.57 -9.69
CA GLU A 645 10.24 -22.55 -9.71
C GLU A 645 9.68 -22.16 -11.09
N PHE A 646 10.30 -21.18 -11.74
CA PHE A 646 9.98 -20.84 -13.13
C PHE A 646 10.15 -22.07 -14.03
N LEU A 647 11.33 -22.71 -14.01
CA LEU A 647 11.61 -23.88 -14.85
C LEU A 647 10.69 -25.06 -14.53
N GLN A 648 10.24 -25.21 -13.28
CA GLN A 648 9.23 -26.21 -12.90
C GLN A 648 7.86 -25.90 -13.49
N GLY A 649 7.55 -24.64 -13.81
CA GLY A 649 6.29 -24.20 -14.41
C GLY A 649 5.34 -23.48 -13.44
N TYR A 650 5.81 -23.08 -12.25
CA TYR A 650 4.97 -22.47 -11.21
C TYR A 650 4.35 -21.13 -11.59
N ILE A 651 4.83 -20.45 -12.64
CA ILE A 651 4.30 -19.15 -13.10
C ILE A 651 3.59 -19.24 -14.46
N GLY A 652 3.35 -20.45 -14.98
CA GLY A 652 2.81 -20.68 -16.31
C GLY A 652 3.88 -21.08 -17.33
N ILE A 653 3.46 -21.25 -18.58
CA ILE A 653 4.31 -21.74 -19.68
C ILE A 653 4.73 -20.54 -20.55
N PRO A 654 6.04 -20.30 -20.76
CA PRO A 654 6.49 -19.19 -21.59
C PRO A 654 6.19 -19.44 -23.08
N HIS A 655 6.01 -18.36 -23.85
CA HIS A 655 5.87 -18.46 -25.29
C HIS A 655 7.11 -19.12 -25.92
N GLY A 656 6.89 -20.15 -26.75
CA GLY A 656 7.96 -20.97 -27.33
C GLY A 656 8.43 -22.14 -26.44
N GLY A 657 7.87 -22.29 -25.24
CA GLY A 657 8.24 -23.35 -24.29
C GLY A 657 9.50 -23.02 -23.47
N PHE A 658 9.85 -23.92 -22.56
CA PHE A 658 11.02 -23.76 -21.69
C PHE A 658 12.32 -24.09 -22.45
N PRO A 659 13.45 -23.44 -22.10
CA PRO A 659 14.74 -23.70 -22.74
C PRO A 659 15.27 -25.09 -22.36
N GLU A 660 15.45 -25.97 -23.35
CA GLU A 660 16.14 -27.26 -23.20
C GLU A 660 17.51 -27.20 -23.90
N PRO A 661 18.58 -27.83 -23.36
CA PRO A 661 18.59 -28.77 -22.23
C PRO A 661 18.69 -28.09 -20.84
N LEU A 662 18.68 -26.75 -20.75
CA LEU A 662 18.86 -26.01 -19.50
C LEU A 662 17.85 -26.45 -18.43
N ARG A 663 16.55 -26.47 -18.76
CA ARG A 663 15.48 -26.92 -17.85
C ARG A 663 15.77 -28.31 -17.30
N SER A 664 16.09 -29.26 -18.16
CA SER A 664 16.35 -30.64 -17.73
C SER A 664 17.59 -30.76 -16.82
N LYS A 665 18.66 -30.00 -17.10
CA LYS A 665 19.86 -29.97 -16.25
C LYS A 665 19.59 -29.36 -14.86
N VAL A 666 18.88 -28.25 -14.80
CA VAL A 666 18.58 -27.55 -13.53
C VAL A 666 17.61 -28.36 -12.67
N LEU A 667 16.54 -28.89 -13.28
CA LEU A 667 15.50 -29.58 -12.52
C LEU A 667 15.90 -31.00 -12.13
N LYS A 668 16.70 -31.71 -12.94
CA LYS A 668 17.03 -33.11 -12.71
C LYS A 668 15.75 -33.94 -12.52
N SER A 669 15.50 -34.43 -11.32
CA SER A 669 14.32 -35.20 -10.90
C SER A 669 13.22 -34.37 -10.20
N LEU A 670 13.36 -33.05 -10.10
CA LEU A 670 12.36 -32.18 -9.50
C LEU A 670 11.03 -32.22 -10.27
N PRO A 671 9.89 -32.12 -9.57
CA PRO A 671 8.58 -32.21 -10.18
C PRO A 671 8.36 -31.04 -11.15
N ARG A 672 7.66 -31.34 -12.25
CA ARG A 672 7.29 -30.38 -13.30
C ARG A 672 5.78 -30.23 -13.31
N ILE A 673 5.32 -28.99 -13.42
CA ILE A 673 3.90 -28.65 -13.57
C ILE A 673 3.61 -28.52 -15.06
N GLU A 674 2.57 -29.21 -15.50
CA GLU A 674 1.99 -29.03 -16.83
C GLU A 674 0.68 -28.26 -16.72
N GLY A 675 0.46 -27.30 -17.62
CA GLY A 675 -0.74 -26.46 -17.61
C GLY A 675 -0.72 -25.37 -16.54
N ARG A 676 -1.91 -25.02 -16.02
CA ARG A 676 -2.06 -23.94 -15.04
C ARG A 676 -1.78 -24.44 -13.60
N PRO A 677 -0.86 -23.80 -12.86
CA PRO A 677 -0.47 -24.25 -11.52
C PRO A 677 -1.60 -24.29 -10.48
N GLY A 678 -2.56 -23.36 -10.56
CA GLY A 678 -3.70 -23.32 -9.64
C GLY A 678 -4.77 -24.38 -9.90
N ALA A 679 -4.80 -25.00 -11.09
CA ALA A 679 -5.89 -25.89 -11.50
C ALA A 679 -5.92 -27.22 -10.73
N SER A 680 -4.78 -27.66 -10.20
CA SER A 680 -4.65 -28.89 -9.43
C SER A 680 -4.77 -28.67 -7.92
N LEU A 681 -4.88 -27.42 -7.46
CA LEU A 681 -4.99 -27.12 -6.04
C LEU A 681 -6.42 -27.38 -5.53
N PRO A 682 -6.58 -27.93 -4.32
CA PRO A 682 -7.90 -28.08 -3.72
C PRO A 682 -8.55 -26.71 -3.49
N PRO A 683 -9.88 -26.58 -3.64
CA PRO A 683 -10.58 -25.34 -3.34
C PRO A 683 -10.32 -24.85 -1.92
N LEU A 684 -10.15 -23.53 -1.76
CA LEU A 684 -9.98 -22.93 -0.43
C LEU A 684 -11.31 -22.96 0.35
N ASP A 685 -11.28 -23.41 1.61
CA ASP A 685 -12.43 -23.37 2.50
C ASP A 685 -12.48 -22.04 3.28
N PHE A 686 -13.24 -21.09 2.74
CA PHE A 686 -13.40 -19.77 3.34
C PHE A 686 -14.13 -19.78 4.69
N LYS A 687 -15.05 -20.74 4.90
CA LYS A 687 -15.81 -20.81 6.16
C LYS A 687 -14.91 -21.29 7.29
N ALA A 688 -14.13 -22.34 7.03
CA ALA A 688 -13.15 -22.83 7.99
C ALA A 688 -12.10 -21.74 8.32
N LEU A 689 -11.64 -20.99 7.30
CA LEU A 689 -10.72 -19.88 7.53
C LEU A 689 -11.35 -18.76 8.37
N GLU A 690 -12.60 -18.39 8.10
CA GLU A 690 -13.32 -17.39 8.88
C GLU A 690 -13.47 -17.81 10.35
N GLU A 691 -13.87 -19.06 10.61
CA GLU A 691 -13.98 -19.60 11.98
C GLU A 691 -12.64 -19.58 12.72
N GLN A 692 -11.54 -19.92 12.03
CA GLN A 692 -10.20 -19.84 12.60
C GLN A 692 -9.81 -18.40 12.95
N LEU A 693 -10.10 -17.43 12.08
CA LEU A 693 -9.78 -16.02 12.33
C LEU A 693 -10.60 -15.44 13.48
N ARG A 694 -11.89 -15.77 13.56
CA ARG A 694 -12.77 -15.35 14.67
C ARG A 694 -12.27 -15.89 16.01
N ALA A 695 -11.80 -17.13 16.03
CA ALA A 695 -11.21 -17.73 17.22
C ALA A 695 -9.87 -17.06 17.63
N ALA A 696 -9.11 -16.51 16.68
CA ALA A 696 -7.80 -15.91 16.93
C ALA A 696 -7.84 -14.41 17.26
N HIS A 697 -8.83 -13.66 16.77
CA HIS A 697 -8.83 -12.19 16.76
C HIS A 697 -10.17 -11.55 17.18
N ASP A 698 -11.03 -12.28 17.90
CA ASP A 698 -12.40 -11.90 18.30
C ASP A 698 -13.42 -11.85 17.11
N ASP A 699 -14.69 -11.59 17.42
CA ASP A 699 -15.83 -11.68 16.48
C ASP A 699 -15.91 -10.57 15.40
N ASP A 700 -14.98 -9.62 15.36
CA ASP A 700 -15.02 -8.48 14.42
C ASP A 700 -14.38 -8.78 13.05
N ILE A 701 -14.21 -10.05 12.68
CA ILE A 701 -13.68 -10.46 11.36
C ILE A 701 -14.69 -10.21 10.24
N THR A 702 -14.25 -9.52 9.19
CA THR A 702 -15.03 -9.21 7.99
C THR A 702 -14.66 -10.11 6.80
N PRO A 703 -15.49 -10.17 5.73
CA PRO A 703 -15.11 -10.88 4.50
C PRO A 703 -13.80 -10.40 3.88
N GLU A 704 -13.50 -9.10 3.99
CA GLU A 704 -12.23 -8.50 3.54
C GLU A 704 -11.03 -9.02 4.33
N ASP A 705 -11.19 -9.22 5.64
CA ASP A 705 -10.18 -9.82 6.50
C ASP A 705 -9.92 -11.27 6.11
N VAL A 706 -10.97 -12.07 5.87
CA VAL A 706 -10.86 -13.45 5.37
C VAL A 706 -10.11 -13.48 4.04
N MET A 707 -10.43 -12.58 3.11
CA MET A 707 -9.72 -12.50 1.83
C MET A 707 -8.27 -12.06 1.97
N SER A 708 -7.98 -11.13 2.87
CA SER A 708 -6.61 -10.68 3.15
C SER A 708 -5.77 -11.82 3.75
N ALA A 709 -6.34 -12.56 4.70
CA ALA A 709 -5.71 -13.74 5.29
C ALA A 709 -5.52 -14.87 4.28
N ALA A 710 -6.49 -15.10 3.38
CA ALA A 710 -6.38 -16.10 2.32
C ALA A 710 -5.24 -15.78 1.33
N MET A 711 -5.11 -14.51 0.95
CA MET A 711 -4.08 -14.09 -0.01
C MET A 711 -2.70 -13.94 0.64
N TYR A 712 -2.65 -13.44 1.87
CA TYR A 712 -1.42 -13.12 2.60
C TYR A 712 -1.47 -13.53 4.07
N PRO A 713 -1.47 -14.85 4.40
CA PRO A 713 -1.71 -15.31 5.78
C PRO A 713 -0.75 -14.70 6.80
N LYS A 714 0.55 -14.77 6.53
CA LYS A 714 1.60 -14.25 7.42
C LYS A 714 1.54 -12.73 7.57
N VAL A 715 1.33 -12.01 6.47
CA VAL A 715 1.28 -10.54 6.47
C VAL A 715 0.06 -10.04 7.22
N PHE A 716 -1.07 -10.72 7.01
CA PHE A 716 -2.30 -10.39 7.69
C PHE A 716 -2.17 -10.61 9.21
N GLN A 717 -1.53 -11.70 9.62
CA GLN A 717 -1.23 -11.96 11.02
C GLN A 717 -0.32 -10.85 11.60
N GLU A 718 0.80 -10.53 10.94
CA GLU A 718 1.71 -9.45 11.36
C GLU A 718 0.98 -8.09 11.44
N PHE A 719 0.07 -7.82 10.50
CA PHE A 719 -0.76 -6.62 10.49
C PHE A 719 -1.75 -6.58 11.67
N LYS A 720 -2.40 -7.70 12.01
CA LYS A 720 -3.29 -7.80 13.19
C LYS A 720 -2.51 -7.66 14.49
N GLU A 721 -1.31 -8.25 14.59
CA GLU A 721 -0.41 -8.07 15.74
C GLU A 721 0.04 -6.60 15.87
N PHE A 722 0.41 -5.96 14.76
CA PHE A 722 0.79 -4.55 14.74
C PHE A 722 -0.37 -3.65 15.21
N THR A 723 -1.55 -3.80 14.63
CA THR A 723 -2.73 -2.98 14.96
C THR A 723 -3.22 -3.23 16.39
N SER A 724 -3.04 -4.44 16.92
CA SER A 724 -3.27 -4.72 18.34
C SER A 724 -2.33 -3.93 19.25
N ASN A 725 -1.05 -3.81 18.89
CA ASN A 725 -0.03 -3.13 19.70
C ASN A 725 -0.03 -1.58 19.55
N PHE A 726 -0.24 -1.08 18.34
CA PHE A 726 -0.07 0.33 17.98
C PHE A 726 -1.35 1.05 17.58
N GLY A 727 -2.45 0.33 17.38
CA GLY A 727 -3.73 0.92 17.00
C GLY A 727 -3.73 1.47 15.57
N PRO A 728 -4.69 2.35 15.24
CA PRO A 728 -4.86 2.87 13.89
C PRO A 728 -3.85 3.98 13.58
N VAL A 729 -2.74 3.63 12.94
CA VAL A 729 -1.68 4.58 12.53
C VAL A 729 -1.99 5.30 11.21
N ASP A 730 -3.06 4.91 10.52
CA ASP A 730 -3.57 5.52 9.29
C ASP A 730 -4.11 6.95 9.51
N CYS A 731 -4.49 7.30 10.74
CA CYS A 731 -4.91 8.66 11.12
C CYS A 731 -3.75 9.66 11.27
N LEU A 732 -2.50 9.19 11.38
CA LEU A 732 -1.33 10.06 11.50
C LEU A 732 -0.99 10.71 10.16
N SER A 733 -0.49 11.95 10.19
CA SER A 733 0.16 12.55 9.02
C SER A 733 1.40 11.75 8.62
N THR A 734 1.74 11.78 7.33
CA THR A 734 2.84 10.97 6.79
C THR A 734 4.19 11.31 7.44
N ARG A 735 4.44 12.59 7.77
CA ARG A 735 5.64 12.97 8.52
C ARG A 735 5.64 12.36 9.93
N LEU A 736 4.54 12.43 10.67
CA LEU A 736 4.45 11.85 12.02
C LEU A 736 4.59 10.33 12.00
N PHE A 737 4.07 9.66 10.96
CA PHE A 737 4.23 8.23 10.74
C PHE A 737 5.70 7.85 10.50
N LEU A 738 6.46 8.65 9.74
CA LEU A 738 7.83 8.30 9.32
C LEU A 738 8.95 8.84 10.23
N ASP A 739 8.83 10.05 10.78
CA ASP A 739 9.88 10.71 11.57
C ASP A 739 9.45 10.93 13.04
N GLY A 740 8.19 10.67 13.37
CA GLY A 740 7.64 10.95 14.69
C GLY A 740 7.56 12.46 15.00
N PRO A 741 7.08 12.81 16.21
CA PRO A 741 7.06 14.18 16.66
C PRO A 741 8.41 14.62 17.25
N LYS A 742 8.74 15.89 17.11
CA LYS A 742 9.88 16.51 17.79
C LYS A 742 9.52 16.85 19.23
N ILE A 743 10.53 16.95 20.09
CA ILE A 743 10.32 17.44 21.46
C ILE A 743 9.72 18.86 21.41
N ALA A 744 8.71 19.08 22.24
CA ALA A 744 7.86 20.27 22.32
C ALA A 744 6.96 20.53 21.09
N GLU A 745 6.88 19.59 20.14
CA GLU A 745 5.92 19.67 19.03
C GLU A 745 4.51 19.32 19.48
N GLU A 746 3.55 20.13 19.08
CA GLU A 746 2.12 19.97 19.33
C GLU A 746 1.39 19.75 18.00
N PHE A 747 0.46 18.80 17.98
CA PHE A 747 -0.28 18.42 16.78
C PHE A 747 -1.62 17.79 17.12
N GLU A 748 -2.50 17.77 16.11
CA GLU A 748 -3.85 17.22 16.23
C GLU A 748 -3.97 15.93 15.42
N VAL A 749 -4.69 14.95 15.98
CA VAL A 749 -5.00 13.69 15.30
C VAL A 749 -6.50 13.44 15.39
N GLU A 750 -7.17 13.38 14.24
CA GLU A 750 -8.58 12.99 14.16
C GLU A 750 -8.71 11.47 14.11
N LEU A 751 -9.22 10.85 15.19
CA LEU A 751 -9.42 9.40 15.24
C LEU A 751 -10.68 8.97 14.49
N GLU A 752 -11.73 9.77 14.62
CA GLU A 752 -13.06 9.63 14.02
C GLU A 752 -13.67 11.03 13.92
N ARG A 753 -14.72 11.17 13.10
CA ARG A 753 -15.42 12.44 12.93
C ARG A 753 -15.87 13.01 14.29
N GLY A 754 -15.35 14.18 14.64
CA GLY A 754 -15.63 14.87 15.90
C GLY A 754 -14.85 14.38 17.12
N LYS A 755 -13.88 13.46 16.96
CA LYS A 755 -12.96 12.99 18.01
C LYS A 755 -11.52 13.34 17.64
N THR A 756 -11.07 14.50 18.11
CA THR A 756 -9.70 14.99 17.91
C THR A 756 -8.87 14.80 19.17
N LEU A 757 -7.64 14.32 19.01
CA LEU A 757 -6.62 14.26 20.05
C LEU A 757 -5.64 15.42 19.87
N HIS A 758 -5.46 16.23 20.91
CA HIS A 758 -4.39 17.21 20.99
C HIS A 758 -3.21 16.56 21.71
N ILE A 759 -2.12 16.34 20.99
CA ILE A 759 -0.93 15.64 21.50
C ILE A 759 0.27 16.57 21.45
N LYS A 760 1.04 16.59 22.54
CA LYS A 760 2.33 17.28 22.62
C LYS A 760 3.41 16.36 23.14
N ALA A 761 4.51 16.21 22.41
CA ALA A 761 5.66 15.45 22.88
C ALA A 761 6.50 16.30 23.86
N LEU A 762 6.71 15.84 25.08
CA LEU A 762 7.33 16.64 26.14
C LEU A 762 8.81 16.32 26.36
N ALA A 763 9.14 15.04 26.55
CA ALA A 763 10.49 14.61 26.88
C ALA A 763 10.69 13.12 26.62
N LEU A 764 11.95 12.72 26.50
CA LEU A 764 12.40 11.35 26.39
C LEU A 764 13.35 11.05 27.55
N GLY A 765 12.98 10.08 28.38
CA GLY A 765 13.72 9.66 29.56
C GLY A 765 14.96 8.85 29.23
N ASP A 766 15.78 8.66 30.27
CA ASP A 766 16.97 7.82 30.21
C ASP A 766 16.62 6.33 30.06
N LEU A 767 17.60 5.56 29.60
CA LEU A 767 17.48 4.11 29.47
C LEU A 767 17.43 3.47 30.86
N ASN A 768 16.36 2.74 31.14
CA ASN A 768 16.21 1.98 32.38
C ASN A 768 16.98 0.64 32.32
N LYS A 769 17.08 -0.06 33.46
CA LYS A 769 17.77 -1.36 33.56
C LYS A 769 17.14 -2.47 32.70
N ALA A 770 15.88 -2.31 32.29
CA ALA A 770 15.18 -3.22 31.40
C ALA A 770 15.39 -2.89 29.91
N GLY A 771 16.25 -1.91 29.59
CA GLY A 771 16.50 -1.48 28.21
C GLY A 771 15.35 -0.69 27.60
N GLN A 772 14.52 -0.02 28.42
CA GLN A 772 13.40 0.80 27.97
C GLN A 772 13.61 2.27 28.32
N ARG A 773 13.06 3.15 27.50
CA ARG A 773 12.97 4.59 27.73
C ARG A 773 11.53 4.98 27.99
N GLU A 774 11.31 5.90 28.92
CA GLU A 774 10.00 6.48 29.15
C GLU A 774 9.83 7.73 28.28
N VAL A 775 8.78 7.78 27.46
CA VAL A 775 8.46 8.94 26.61
C VAL A 775 7.24 9.64 27.18
N PHE A 776 7.36 10.94 27.43
CA PHE A 776 6.33 11.77 28.02
C PHE A 776 5.57 12.55 26.95
N PHE A 777 4.25 12.48 27.02
CA PHE A 777 3.31 13.21 26.18
C PHE A 777 2.31 13.98 27.03
N GLU A 778 1.81 15.09 26.50
CA GLU A 778 0.55 15.68 26.94
C GLU A 778 -0.53 15.26 25.95
N LEU A 779 -1.63 14.70 26.43
CA LEU A 779 -2.79 14.30 25.64
C LEU A 779 -4.03 15.02 26.19
N ASN A 780 -4.60 15.92 25.41
CA ASN A 780 -5.76 16.75 25.82
C ASN A 780 -5.54 17.43 27.19
N GLY A 781 -4.34 17.99 27.41
CA GLY A 781 -3.96 18.64 28.66
C GLY A 781 -3.57 17.69 29.81
N GLN A 782 -3.62 16.37 29.61
CA GLN A 782 -3.23 15.38 30.61
C GLN A 782 -1.85 14.78 30.31
N LEU A 783 -0.97 14.74 31.31
CA LEU A 783 0.31 14.06 31.19
C LEU A 783 0.11 12.55 31.05
N ARG A 784 0.72 11.97 30.02
CA ARG A 784 0.79 10.53 29.75
C ARG A 784 2.23 10.14 29.54
N SER A 785 2.59 8.92 29.95
CA SER A 785 3.88 8.34 29.60
C SER A 785 3.70 6.97 28.96
N VAL A 786 4.66 6.60 28.11
CA VAL A 786 4.76 5.28 27.48
C VAL A 786 6.17 4.75 27.67
N LEU A 787 6.28 3.49 28.07
CA LEU A 787 7.57 2.80 28.17
C LEU A 787 7.85 2.10 26.83
N VAL A 788 8.99 2.42 26.23
CA VAL A 788 9.37 1.95 24.90
C VAL A 788 10.72 1.25 25.01
N LYS A 789 10.79 0.02 24.51
CA LYS A 789 12.05 -0.73 24.44
C LYS A 789 13.00 -0.11 23.41
N ASP A 790 14.22 0.22 23.82
CA ASP A 790 15.28 0.76 22.96
C ASP A 790 16.05 -0.41 22.32
N THR A 791 15.63 -0.79 21.13
CA THR A 791 16.18 -1.96 20.43
C THR A 791 17.62 -1.75 19.96
N VAL A 792 18.03 -0.50 19.74
CA VAL A 792 19.38 -0.15 19.30
C VAL A 792 20.34 -0.28 20.49
N ALA A 793 20.00 0.35 21.62
CA ALA A 793 20.80 0.25 22.83
C ALA A 793 20.91 -1.20 23.33
N MET A 794 19.83 -1.98 23.23
CA MET A 794 19.85 -3.39 23.65
C MET A 794 20.74 -4.29 22.80
N LYS A 795 20.94 -4.00 21.50
CA LYS A 795 21.92 -4.74 20.68
C LYS A 795 23.35 -4.54 21.18
N GLU A 796 23.64 -3.39 21.81
CA GLU A 796 24.93 -3.10 22.42
C GLU A 796 25.05 -3.67 23.84
N MET A 797 23.93 -3.96 24.51
CA MET A 797 23.90 -4.49 25.88
C MET A 797 23.84 -6.03 25.92
N LYS A 798 24.99 -6.69 25.83
CA LYS A 798 25.12 -8.08 26.30
C LYS A 798 25.41 -8.08 27.80
N PHE A 799 24.41 -8.36 28.61
CA PHE A 799 24.61 -8.60 30.04
C PHE A 799 25.13 -10.03 30.24
N HIS A 800 26.39 -10.17 30.62
CA HIS A 800 26.93 -11.46 31.03
C HIS A 800 26.60 -11.68 32.52
N PRO A 801 26.10 -12.87 32.92
CA PRO A 801 25.93 -13.22 34.33
C PRO A 801 27.27 -13.07 35.06
N LYS A 802 27.31 -12.63 36.32
CA LYS A 802 28.58 -12.56 37.07
C LYS A 802 28.93 -13.93 37.66
N ALA A 803 30.20 -14.30 37.62
CA ALA A 803 30.71 -15.51 38.25
C ALA A 803 30.61 -15.41 39.79
N GLN A 804 30.01 -16.42 40.41
CA GLN A 804 29.90 -16.49 41.87
C GLN A 804 31.20 -16.98 42.48
N LYS A 805 31.88 -16.11 43.25
CA LYS A 805 33.18 -16.42 43.90
C LYS A 805 33.13 -17.63 44.86
N SER A 806 31.95 -18.03 45.31
CA SER A 806 31.72 -19.22 46.13
C SER A 806 31.81 -20.53 45.35
N ILE A 807 31.65 -20.51 44.02
CA ILE A 807 31.63 -21.70 43.16
C ILE A 807 32.91 -21.73 42.33
N LYS A 808 33.85 -22.63 42.68
CA LYS A 808 35.14 -22.74 41.98
C LYS A 808 35.02 -23.08 40.50
N GLY A 809 33.96 -23.79 40.11
CA GLY A 809 33.65 -24.16 38.73
C GLY A 809 33.22 -23.01 37.82
N GLN A 810 32.86 -21.84 38.37
CA GLN A 810 32.47 -20.67 37.59
C GLN A 810 33.67 -19.77 37.31
N VAL A 811 34.09 -19.70 36.04
CA VAL A 811 35.23 -18.89 35.62
C VAL A 811 34.74 -17.52 35.18
N GLY A 812 35.06 -16.48 35.96
CA GLY A 812 34.75 -15.09 35.64
C GLY A 812 35.87 -14.37 34.89
N ALA A 813 35.54 -13.28 34.21
CA ALA A 813 36.48 -12.40 33.54
C ALA A 813 37.34 -11.65 34.56
N PRO A 814 38.67 -11.80 34.53
CA PRO A 814 39.56 -11.20 35.53
C PRO A 814 39.65 -9.67 35.39
N MET A 815 39.28 -9.14 34.23
CA MET A 815 39.28 -7.71 33.93
C MET A 815 38.31 -7.41 32.78
N PRO A 816 37.81 -6.17 32.66
CA PRO A 816 37.04 -5.75 31.49
C PRO A 816 37.88 -5.85 30.21
N GLY A 817 37.30 -6.36 29.13
CA GLY A 817 38.00 -6.57 27.86
C GLY A 817 37.15 -7.28 26.82
N LYS A 818 37.68 -7.45 25.60
CA LYS A 818 37.01 -8.12 24.49
C LYS A 818 37.54 -9.54 24.31
N VAL A 819 36.67 -10.54 24.12
CA VAL A 819 37.09 -11.92 23.83
C VAL A 819 37.65 -11.97 22.41
N LEU A 820 38.91 -12.36 22.25
CA LEU A 820 39.53 -12.58 20.93
C LEU A 820 39.24 -13.99 20.41
N GLU A 821 39.38 -14.98 21.29
CA GLU A 821 39.31 -16.39 20.92
C GLU A 821 38.83 -17.21 22.13
N VAL A 822 37.96 -18.19 21.89
CA VAL A 822 37.55 -19.21 22.86
C VAL A 822 38.22 -20.52 22.45
N LYS A 823 38.97 -21.16 23.35
CA LYS A 823 39.84 -22.32 23.06
C LYS A 823 39.23 -23.68 23.43
N VAL A 824 38.05 -23.67 24.03
CA VAL A 824 37.39 -24.87 24.54
C VAL A 824 35.92 -24.87 24.17
N GLU A 825 35.37 -26.06 23.93
CA GLU A 825 33.96 -26.27 23.60
C GLU A 825 33.23 -26.96 24.76
N VAL A 826 31.90 -26.87 24.76
CA VAL A 826 31.06 -27.56 25.76
C VAL A 826 31.28 -29.07 25.64
N GLY A 827 31.48 -29.74 26.79
CA GLY A 827 31.79 -31.16 26.87
C GLY A 827 33.29 -31.49 26.79
N ALA A 828 34.17 -30.52 26.54
CA ALA A 828 35.61 -30.74 26.54
C ALA A 828 36.14 -31.00 27.96
N LYS A 829 37.05 -31.98 28.09
CA LYS A 829 37.82 -32.18 29.32
C LYS A 829 38.96 -31.17 29.37
N VAL A 830 39.06 -30.45 30.48
CA VAL A 830 40.09 -29.43 30.72
C VAL A 830 40.91 -29.77 31.95
N GLU A 831 42.22 -29.54 31.90
CA GLU A 831 43.12 -29.69 33.04
C GLU A 831 43.31 -28.35 33.76
N LYS A 832 43.59 -28.40 35.07
CA LYS A 832 43.93 -27.21 35.83
C LYS A 832 45.12 -26.48 35.20
N GLY A 833 44.95 -25.19 34.92
CA GLY A 833 45.94 -24.33 34.26
C GLY A 833 45.85 -24.31 32.73
N GLN A 834 44.97 -25.12 32.12
CA GLN A 834 44.76 -25.12 30.68
C GLN A 834 44.13 -23.80 30.21
N PRO A 835 44.60 -23.19 29.10
CA PRO A 835 43.99 -22.01 28.49
C PRO A 835 42.54 -22.25 28.04
N LEU A 836 41.64 -21.35 28.43
CA LEU A 836 40.21 -21.42 28.15
C LEU A 836 39.79 -20.39 27.08
N CYS A 837 40.22 -19.14 27.22
CA CYS A 837 39.97 -18.09 26.24
C CYS A 837 41.05 -16.99 26.31
N VAL A 838 41.09 -16.13 25.30
CA VAL A 838 41.99 -14.96 25.24
C VAL A 838 41.15 -13.70 25.26
N LEU A 839 41.45 -12.79 26.17
CA LEU A 839 40.83 -11.46 26.28
C LEU A 839 41.82 -10.40 25.79
N SER A 840 41.32 -9.34 25.16
CA SER A 840 42.06 -8.13 24.83
C SER A 840 41.54 -6.94 25.61
N ALA A 841 42.44 -6.27 26.33
CA ALA A 841 42.14 -5.02 27.01
C ALA A 841 43.30 -4.05 26.77
N MET A 842 43.01 -2.84 26.31
CA MET A 842 44.03 -1.81 26.03
C MET A 842 45.18 -2.31 25.12
N LYS A 843 44.86 -3.13 24.10
CA LYS A 843 45.81 -3.78 23.17
C LYS A 843 46.75 -4.81 23.83
N MET A 844 46.49 -5.21 25.07
CA MET A 844 47.18 -6.30 25.76
C MET A 844 46.30 -7.55 25.76
N GLU A 845 46.89 -8.68 25.39
CA GLU A 845 46.24 -9.99 25.40
C GLU A 845 46.46 -10.68 26.76
N THR A 846 45.37 -11.17 27.34
CA THR A 846 45.38 -11.92 28.61
C THR A 846 44.72 -13.27 28.39
N VAL A 847 45.44 -14.34 28.68
CA VAL A 847 44.92 -15.71 28.60
C VAL A 847 44.24 -16.07 29.92
N VAL A 848 42.96 -16.44 29.86
CA VAL A 848 42.20 -16.94 31.01
C VAL A 848 42.39 -18.45 31.10
N ASN A 849 42.88 -18.95 32.23
CA ASN A 849 43.21 -20.36 32.44
C ASN A 849 42.22 -21.04 33.38
N SER A 850 42.09 -22.36 33.24
CA SER A 850 41.20 -23.18 34.05
C SER A 850 41.65 -23.25 35.53
N PRO A 851 40.78 -22.93 36.50
CA PRO A 851 41.13 -23.02 37.93
C PRO A 851 41.14 -24.46 38.48
N LEU A 852 40.48 -25.42 37.81
CA LEU A 852 40.40 -26.84 38.19
C LEU A 852 40.43 -27.76 36.97
N SER A 853 40.64 -29.06 37.20
CA SER A 853 40.43 -30.08 36.17
C SER A 853 38.98 -30.53 36.20
N GLY A 854 38.37 -30.75 35.04
CA GLY A 854 36.96 -31.13 34.95
C GLY A 854 36.44 -31.12 33.51
N THR A 855 35.12 -31.16 33.34
CA THR A 855 34.45 -31.07 32.04
C THR A 855 33.74 -29.72 31.91
N VAL A 856 33.91 -29.05 30.76
CA VAL A 856 33.23 -27.78 30.48
C VAL A 856 31.73 -28.04 30.33
N LYS A 857 30.94 -27.51 31.25
CA LYS A 857 29.48 -27.66 31.29
C LYS A 857 28.77 -26.67 30.38
N ALA A 858 29.24 -25.42 30.36
CA ALA A 858 28.65 -24.35 29.56
C ALA A 858 29.70 -23.28 29.25
N VAL A 859 29.62 -22.70 28.05
CA VAL A 859 30.40 -21.53 27.64
C VAL A 859 29.41 -20.39 27.40
N HIS A 860 29.61 -19.26 28.09
CA HIS A 860 28.66 -18.14 28.13
C HIS A 860 29.10 -16.93 27.28
N VAL A 861 30.21 -17.08 26.55
CA VAL A 861 30.82 -16.03 25.74
C VAL A 861 31.20 -16.54 24.35
N VAL A 862 31.20 -15.65 23.37
CA VAL A 862 31.63 -15.91 21.98
C VAL A 862 32.78 -14.96 21.61
N PRO A 863 33.59 -15.27 20.57
CA PRO A 863 34.53 -14.30 20.02
C PRO A 863 33.85 -12.94 19.75
N ASP A 864 34.60 -11.86 19.96
CA ASP A 864 34.13 -10.46 19.94
C ASP A 864 33.16 -10.02 21.06
N SER A 865 32.86 -10.85 22.06
CA SER A 865 32.08 -10.42 23.22
C SER A 865 32.84 -9.41 24.08
N SER A 866 32.19 -8.32 24.48
CA SER A 866 32.72 -7.35 25.45
C SER A 866 32.31 -7.77 26.86
N LEU A 867 33.30 -7.97 27.73
CA LEU A 867 33.12 -8.39 29.12
C LEU A 867 33.49 -7.26 30.07
N GLU A 868 32.75 -7.15 31.16
CA GLU A 868 33.15 -6.44 32.37
C GLU A 868 33.87 -7.37 33.35
N GLY A 869 34.46 -6.80 34.41
CA GLY A 869 35.04 -7.59 35.48
C GLY A 869 34.00 -8.51 36.14
N ASP A 870 34.44 -9.73 36.48
CA ASP A 870 33.64 -10.82 37.05
C ASP A 870 32.53 -11.39 36.13
N ASP A 871 32.43 -11.00 34.86
CA ASP A 871 31.49 -11.63 33.91
C ASP A 871 31.81 -13.11 33.70
N LEU A 872 30.81 -13.98 33.76
CA LEU A 872 30.93 -15.43 33.66
C LEU A 872 31.30 -15.81 32.23
N ILE A 873 32.49 -16.41 32.10
CA ILE A 873 33.05 -16.89 30.83
C ILE A 873 32.56 -18.32 30.58
N LEU A 874 32.72 -19.21 31.55
CA LEU A 874 32.33 -20.61 31.43
C LEU A 874 32.16 -21.31 32.78
N GLU A 875 31.54 -22.49 32.73
CA GLU A 875 31.31 -23.39 33.86
C GLU A 875 32.06 -24.71 33.68
N ILE A 876 32.73 -25.16 34.73
CA ILE A 876 33.48 -26.42 34.81
C ILE A 876 32.87 -27.27 35.93
N GLU A 877 32.54 -28.52 35.60
CA GLU A 877 32.11 -29.54 36.54
C GLU A 877 33.28 -30.51 36.80
N GLU A 878 33.58 -30.82 38.07
CA GLU A 878 34.72 -31.69 38.45
C GLU A 878 34.57 -33.13 37.96
#